data_AF-A0A7W1U2W7-F1
#
_entry.id   AF-A0A7W1U2W7-F1
#
_cell.length_a   1.000
_cell.length_b   1.000
_cell.length_c   1.000
_cell.angle_alpha   90.00
_cell.angle_beta   90.00
_cell.angle_gamma   90.00
#
_symmetry.space_group_name_H-M   'P 1'
#
loop_
_entity.id
_entity.type
_entity.pdbx_description
1 polymer ?
#
loop_
_entity_poly.entity_id
_entity_poly.type
_entity_poly.pdbx_seq_one_letter_code
_entity_poly.pdbx_strand_id
1 'polypeptide(L)'
;MTFLAPTLLVGLDVIAAPIAIHLLNRRKVTVVRWGATRFLRESLNKNQRRLRVEDLILLLLRCLLIALLALAFARPVLNPGGAASTGAYGPAIQVLLLDQSASMEQSNGLQTRFEQAKAAAGKELERLAQGSQAALFLVSNRVNQIIARPTPQLTLVRHALDLAEPTGRTADLPSAIKTALETLRTSVGAKKEVVVFTDNQLNAWSGLEDVRTALLAAPDIQLRVVSAVEHGEDNVAITSLKPASSMIAAGQPVGCVVEVSNFGTTLVAATRVTLTADDGPPIDAAVIDQIEAGKSRAVQLNARFDKPGYYTLTAAIGSDRFPADNKRSLAIRVIDHLFTTIVDGDADAAPQDRAGFFLANALIPISPSRRESYYLKTETITPAALAAADLSRKNIIFLCDVARLDPAAAQNVQRYVREGGALVTFPGPQVKAATYNNDVILSEMLPARLGDLRDPGAEGKFASWQPNEYKSPVTAIWNENKNGNLGSVRATKFFPLTLTPSKNENESAHAIVNYADGSPAIAEKSYGKGRVVLFSSTANTKWSNLPIHPDFVPLLQRLVAFVAPDEQPGQINLQPGAALQVKVAADLVGREINVLVPGGKGKPRPTGKVELINQEAVVRYRDTDEPGAYRFFAAGSDRAIAACAVQIDPAESDLRTIPPEQLAGLTSKGVADAHVSHSETATGVRRELWGLLILLAALVALVEMVLAHKFSFAK
;
A
#
# COMPACT_ATOMS: atom_id res chain seq x y z
N MET A 1 -37.19 -26.64 20.73
CA MET A 1 -36.81 -28.07 20.60
C MET A 1 -37.60 -28.67 19.46
N THR A 2 -36.96 -29.49 18.64
CA THR A 2 -37.62 -30.24 17.56
C THR A 2 -37.45 -31.73 17.82
N PHE A 3 -38.46 -32.54 17.43
CA PHE A 3 -38.40 -34.00 17.51
C PHE A 3 -38.11 -34.56 16.12
N LEU A 4 -37.19 -35.51 16.02
CA LEU A 4 -36.88 -36.16 14.73
C LEU A 4 -37.95 -37.19 14.34
N ALA A 5 -38.66 -37.77 15.32
CA ALA A 5 -39.70 -38.76 15.10
C ALA A 5 -40.96 -38.44 15.95
N PRO A 6 -41.72 -37.39 15.62
CA PRO A 6 -42.86 -36.95 16.42
C PRO A 6 -43.99 -38.00 16.50
N THR A 7 -44.09 -38.91 15.53
CA THR A 7 -45.09 -40.00 15.53
C THR A 7 -44.88 -41.01 16.65
N LEU A 8 -43.66 -41.15 17.18
CA LEU A 8 -43.36 -42.08 18.27
C LEU A 8 -43.84 -41.57 19.65
N LEU A 9 -44.32 -40.33 19.74
CA LEU A 9 -44.96 -39.80 20.95
C LEU A 9 -46.27 -40.53 21.29
N VAL A 10 -46.90 -41.22 20.34
CA VAL A 10 -48.04 -42.13 20.58
C VAL A 10 -47.67 -43.23 21.59
N GLY A 11 -46.38 -43.57 21.73
CA GLY A 11 -45.89 -44.49 22.76
C GLY A 11 -46.19 -44.05 24.21
N LEU A 12 -46.53 -42.78 24.46
CA LEU A 12 -46.99 -42.32 25.77
C LEU A 12 -48.32 -42.96 26.20
N ASP A 13 -49.15 -43.42 25.25
CA ASP A 13 -50.41 -44.10 25.56
C ASP A 13 -50.19 -45.42 26.32
N VAL A 14 -49.01 -46.02 26.19
CA VAL A 14 -48.61 -47.26 26.90
C VAL A 14 -48.52 -47.05 28.43
N ILE A 15 -48.40 -45.81 28.90
CA ILE A 15 -48.46 -45.46 30.33
C ILE A 15 -49.80 -45.88 30.96
N ALA A 16 -50.87 -46.01 30.17
CA ALA A 16 -52.15 -46.51 30.65
C ALA A 16 -52.09 -47.96 31.16
N ALA A 17 -51.16 -48.79 30.67
CA ALA A 17 -51.09 -50.21 31.03
C ALA A 17 -50.70 -50.45 32.51
N PRO A 18 -49.62 -49.86 33.07
CA PRO A 18 -49.32 -49.95 34.50
C PRO A 18 -50.46 -49.44 35.40
N ILE A 19 -51.12 -48.35 34.99
CA ILE A 19 -52.24 -47.75 35.72
C ILE A 19 -53.43 -48.72 35.74
N ALA A 20 -53.78 -49.30 34.60
CA ALA A 20 -54.85 -50.29 34.48
C ALA A 20 -54.55 -51.56 35.31
N ILE A 21 -53.31 -52.08 35.24
CA ILE A 21 -52.88 -53.25 36.02
C ILE A 21 -52.95 -52.95 37.52
N HIS A 22 -52.51 -51.77 37.96
CA HIS A 22 -52.57 -51.35 39.36
C HIS A 22 -54.02 -51.29 39.87
N LEU A 23 -54.95 -50.76 39.07
CA LEU A 23 -56.37 -50.71 39.41
C LEU A 23 -57.01 -52.12 39.47
N LEU A 24 -56.62 -53.02 38.57
CA LEU A 24 -57.12 -54.41 38.53
C LEU A 24 -56.60 -55.26 39.70
N ASN A 25 -55.33 -55.10 40.09
CA ASN A 25 -54.73 -55.86 41.19
C ASN A 25 -55.24 -55.42 42.57
N ARG A 26 -55.89 -54.26 42.68
CA ARG A 26 -56.51 -53.76 43.91
C ARG A 26 -57.69 -54.63 44.42
N ARG A 27 -58.12 -55.64 43.65
CA ARG A 27 -59.30 -56.48 43.92
C ARG A 27 -59.02 -57.90 44.44
N LYS A 28 -57.76 -58.33 44.58
CA LYS A 28 -57.45 -59.65 45.16
C LYS A 28 -57.25 -59.56 46.66
N VAL A 29 -58.34 -59.66 47.43
CA VAL A 29 -58.27 -59.95 48.87
C VAL A 29 -58.30 -61.46 49.04
N THR A 30 -57.15 -62.08 49.34
CA THR A 30 -57.11 -63.48 49.75
C THR A 30 -57.57 -63.58 51.20
N VAL A 31 -58.76 -64.15 51.40
CA VAL A 31 -59.30 -64.40 52.75
C VAL A 31 -58.64 -65.67 53.29
N VAL A 32 -57.73 -65.52 54.24
CA VAL A 32 -57.16 -66.64 55.00
C VAL A 32 -57.92 -66.76 56.32
N ARG A 33 -58.53 -67.93 56.59
CA ARG A 33 -59.15 -68.21 57.89
C ARG A 33 -58.07 -68.53 58.91
N TRP A 34 -57.85 -67.64 59.87
CA TRP A 34 -56.94 -67.86 60.98
C TRP A 34 -57.60 -67.50 62.32
N GLY A 35 -57.38 -68.32 63.35
CA GLY A 35 -58.19 -68.40 64.57
C GLY A 35 -57.84 -67.43 65.72
N ALA A 36 -57.10 -66.34 65.48
CA ALA A 36 -56.75 -65.38 66.55
C ALA A 36 -56.82 -63.91 66.06
N THR A 37 -58.02 -63.35 65.96
CA THR A 37 -58.28 -62.02 65.36
C THR A 37 -58.11 -60.83 66.33
N ARG A 38 -57.95 -61.07 67.65
CA ARG A 38 -58.03 -59.98 68.65
C ARG A 38 -56.75 -59.15 68.83
N PHE A 39 -55.60 -59.62 68.35
CA PHE A 39 -54.31 -58.89 68.46
C PHE A 39 -53.80 -58.29 67.13
N LEU A 40 -54.44 -58.54 65.99
CA LEU A 40 -53.96 -58.08 64.68
C LEU A 40 -54.45 -56.67 64.27
N ARG A 41 -55.48 -56.13 64.94
CA ARG A 41 -56.21 -54.94 64.44
C ARG A 41 -55.46 -53.62 64.63
N GLU A 42 -54.59 -53.50 65.63
CA GLU A 42 -53.78 -52.29 65.86
C GLU A 42 -52.50 -52.24 65.03
N SER A 43 -51.97 -53.38 64.57
CA SER A 43 -50.80 -53.43 63.67
C SER A 43 -51.16 -53.24 62.19
N LEU A 44 -52.33 -53.73 61.75
CA LEU A 44 -52.75 -53.69 60.35
C LEU A 44 -53.08 -52.27 59.83
N ASN A 45 -53.59 -51.36 60.67
CA ASN A 45 -53.92 -49.99 60.25
C ASN A 45 -52.67 -49.11 60.02
N LYS A 46 -51.54 -49.40 60.68
CA LYS A 46 -50.25 -48.72 60.41
C LYS A 46 -49.59 -49.22 59.13
N ASN A 47 -49.72 -50.51 58.80
CA ASN A 47 -49.07 -51.10 57.62
C ASN A 47 -49.81 -50.85 56.30
N GLN A 48 -51.14 -50.72 56.29
CA GLN A 48 -51.89 -50.44 55.04
C GLN A 48 -51.54 -49.09 54.40
N ARG A 49 -51.29 -48.04 55.21
CA ARG A 49 -50.99 -46.70 54.69
C ARG A 49 -49.61 -46.67 54.03
N ARG A 50 -48.64 -47.36 54.63
CA ARG A 50 -47.28 -47.53 54.11
C ARG A 50 -47.28 -48.29 52.79
N LEU A 51 -47.97 -49.44 52.73
CA LEU A 51 -48.09 -50.24 51.51
C LEU A 51 -48.73 -49.47 50.34
N ARG A 52 -49.75 -48.63 50.61
CA ARG A 52 -50.36 -47.78 49.56
C ARG A 52 -49.41 -46.72 49.02
N VAL A 53 -48.54 -46.16 49.87
CA VAL A 53 -47.54 -45.16 49.46
C VAL A 53 -46.42 -45.84 48.67
N GLU A 54 -45.94 -47.00 49.13
CA GLU A 54 -44.92 -47.79 48.45
C GLU A 54 -45.40 -48.24 47.05
N ASP A 55 -46.62 -48.78 46.93
CA ASP A 55 -47.20 -49.18 45.64
C ASP A 55 -47.45 -47.97 44.70
N LEU A 56 -47.79 -46.79 45.25
CA LEU A 56 -47.98 -45.58 44.46
C LEU A 56 -46.65 -45.04 43.93
N ILE A 57 -45.58 -45.07 44.74
CA ILE A 57 -44.23 -44.67 44.31
C ILE A 57 -43.73 -45.60 43.20
N LEU A 58 -43.92 -46.92 43.34
CA LEU A 58 -43.55 -47.87 42.28
C LEU A 58 -44.37 -47.65 41.00
N LEU A 59 -45.66 -47.34 41.11
CA LEU A 59 -46.50 -47.01 39.95
C LEU A 59 -45.99 -45.76 39.23
N LEU A 60 -45.68 -44.69 39.97
CA LEU A 60 -45.15 -43.45 39.40
C LEU A 60 -43.82 -43.66 38.70
N LEU A 61 -42.91 -44.45 39.28
CA LEU A 61 -41.63 -44.79 38.65
C LEU A 61 -41.81 -45.59 37.37
N ARG A 62 -42.77 -46.53 37.31
CA ARG A 62 -43.09 -47.29 36.08
C ARG A 62 -43.67 -46.39 34.98
N CYS A 63 -44.55 -45.48 35.33
CA CYS A 63 -45.09 -44.50 34.38
C CYS A 63 -43.98 -43.55 33.87
N LEU A 64 -43.11 -43.09 34.77
CA LEU A 64 -41.97 -42.23 34.42
C LEU A 64 -40.98 -42.94 33.49
N LEU A 65 -40.69 -44.22 33.75
CA LEU A 65 -39.80 -45.03 32.91
C LEU A 65 -40.32 -45.11 31.47
N ILE A 66 -41.61 -45.43 31.29
CA ILE A 66 -42.25 -45.51 29.97
C ILE A 66 -42.25 -44.14 29.29
N ALA A 67 -42.52 -43.06 30.03
CA ALA A 67 -42.48 -41.70 29.49
C ALA A 67 -41.09 -41.30 28.99
N LEU A 68 -40.03 -41.61 29.74
CA LEU A 68 -38.65 -41.33 29.37
C LEU A 68 -38.22 -42.13 28.14
N LEU A 69 -38.65 -43.39 28.03
CA LEU A 69 -38.38 -44.22 26.86
C LEU A 69 -39.10 -43.68 25.61
N ALA A 70 -40.39 -43.34 25.72
CA ALA A 70 -41.14 -42.74 24.61
C ALA A 70 -40.49 -41.43 24.12
N LEU A 71 -40.04 -40.58 25.05
CA LEU A 71 -39.31 -39.35 24.73
C LEU A 71 -37.92 -39.63 24.12
N ALA A 72 -37.20 -40.64 24.61
CA ALA A 72 -35.91 -41.03 24.03
C ALA A 72 -36.07 -41.49 22.57
N PHE A 73 -37.11 -42.29 22.29
CA PHE A 73 -37.42 -42.75 20.94
C PHE A 73 -37.91 -41.62 20.02
N ALA A 74 -38.60 -40.60 20.55
CA ALA A 74 -38.98 -39.41 19.79
C ALA A 74 -37.78 -38.51 19.40
N ARG A 75 -36.57 -38.81 19.92
CA ARG A 75 -35.29 -38.14 19.62
C ARG A 75 -35.37 -36.60 19.63
N PRO A 76 -35.54 -35.98 20.82
CA PRO A 76 -35.51 -34.53 20.96
C PRO A 76 -34.11 -33.97 20.68
N VAL A 77 -34.06 -32.89 19.91
CA VAL A 77 -32.81 -32.22 19.51
C VAL A 77 -32.75 -30.80 20.08
N LEU A 78 -31.60 -30.45 20.65
CA LEU A 78 -31.23 -29.09 21.00
C LEU A 78 -30.38 -28.49 19.87
N ASN A 79 -30.85 -27.38 19.30
CA ASN A 79 -30.05 -26.58 18.36
C ASN A 79 -29.18 -25.60 19.18
N PRO A 80 -27.84 -25.56 18.99
CA PRO A 80 -26.95 -24.66 19.74
C PRO A 80 -27.08 -23.17 19.34
N GLY A 81 -27.87 -22.83 18.32
CA GLY A 81 -28.29 -21.46 18.08
C GLY A 81 -29.39 -21.09 19.06
N GLY A 82 -29.11 -20.15 19.96
CA GLY A 82 -30.10 -19.57 20.86
C GLY A 82 -31.39 -19.19 20.15
N ALA A 83 -32.48 -19.08 20.91
CA ALA A 83 -33.82 -18.74 20.43
C ALA A 83 -33.87 -17.38 19.70
N ALA A 84 -33.40 -17.35 18.46
CA ALA A 84 -33.42 -16.24 17.53
C ALA A 84 -33.83 -16.78 16.15
N SER A 85 -35.00 -16.29 15.71
CA SER A 85 -35.47 -16.26 14.33
C SER A 85 -35.63 -17.59 13.58
N THR A 86 -36.75 -18.28 13.84
CA THR A 86 -37.55 -18.92 12.76
C THR A 86 -38.65 -17.96 12.28
N GLY A 87 -38.35 -16.67 12.21
CA GLY A 87 -39.07 -15.74 11.35
C GLY A 87 -38.39 -15.79 9.99
N ALA A 88 -39.14 -16.10 8.95
CA ALA A 88 -38.71 -15.89 7.57
C ALA A 88 -38.03 -14.52 7.48
N TYR A 89 -36.81 -14.46 6.92
CA TYR A 89 -36.19 -13.18 6.61
C TYR A 89 -37.19 -12.41 5.75
N GLY A 90 -37.75 -11.32 6.28
CA GLY A 90 -38.56 -10.41 5.47
C GLY A 90 -37.69 -9.79 4.36
N PRO A 91 -38.30 -9.17 3.33
CA PRO A 91 -37.57 -8.47 2.29
C PRO A 91 -36.54 -7.50 2.90
N ALA A 92 -35.30 -7.59 2.44
CA ALA A 92 -34.21 -6.72 2.88
C ALA A 92 -33.67 -5.88 1.72
N ILE A 93 -33.14 -4.70 2.04
CA ILE A 93 -32.42 -3.85 1.09
C ILE A 93 -30.97 -3.85 1.51
N GLN A 94 -30.13 -4.49 0.70
CA GLN A 94 -28.71 -4.66 0.98
C GLN A 94 -27.83 -3.84 0.03
N VAL A 95 -26.76 -3.26 0.57
CA VAL A 95 -25.61 -2.79 -0.23
C VAL A 95 -24.45 -3.73 0.06
N LEU A 96 -23.99 -4.47 -0.95
CA LEU A 96 -22.80 -5.30 -0.88
C LEU A 96 -21.58 -4.45 -1.26
N LEU A 97 -20.65 -4.32 -0.33
CA LEU A 97 -19.35 -3.69 -0.54
C LEU A 97 -18.31 -4.80 -0.72
N LEU A 98 -17.74 -4.93 -1.91
CA LEU A 98 -16.69 -5.90 -2.19
C LEU A 98 -15.34 -5.17 -2.25
N ASP A 99 -14.43 -5.57 -1.38
CA ASP A 99 -13.05 -5.09 -1.39
C ASP A 99 -12.29 -5.63 -2.61
N GLN A 100 -11.62 -4.74 -3.34
CA GLN A 100 -10.79 -5.03 -4.51
C GLN A 100 -9.38 -4.45 -4.34
N SER A 101 -8.92 -4.24 -3.10
CA SER A 101 -7.54 -3.82 -2.82
C SER A 101 -6.51 -4.86 -3.28
N ALA A 102 -5.25 -4.42 -3.34
CA ALA A 102 -4.13 -5.28 -3.74
C ALA A 102 -3.99 -6.48 -2.80
N SER A 103 -4.15 -6.28 -1.48
CA SER A 103 -4.10 -7.36 -0.49
C SER A 103 -5.11 -8.50 -0.72
N MET A 104 -6.20 -8.23 -1.43
CA MET A 104 -7.18 -9.25 -1.81
C MET A 104 -6.64 -10.25 -2.85
N GLU A 105 -5.54 -9.95 -3.54
CA GLU A 105 -4.86 -10.89 -4.45
C GLU A 105 -4.04 -11.95 -3.72
N GLN A 106 -3.85 -11.84 -2.40
CA GLN A 106 -3.16 -12.86 -1.64
C GLN A 106 -3.86 -14.22 -1.76
N SER A 107 -3.07 -15.27 -2.00
CA SER A 107 -3.54 -16.63 -2.22
C SER A 107 -3.14 -17.57 -1.08
N ASN A 108 -4.08 -18.43 -0.69
CA ASN A 108 -3.79 -19.58 0.18
C ASN A 108 -3.27 -20.81 -0.61
N GLY A 109 -2.91 -20.64 -1.89
CA GLY A 109 -2.50 -21.70 -2.81
C GLY A 109 -3.63 -22.35 -3.62
N LEU A 110 -4.90 -22.14 -3.24
CA LEU A 110 -6.07 -22.64 -3.98
C LEU A 110 -6.88 -21.50 -4.60
N GLN A 111 -7.19 -20.47 -3.81
CA GLN A 111 -7.99 -19.31 -4.21
C GLN A 111 -7.40 -18.04 -3.60
N THR A 112 -7.62 -16.90 -4.25
CA THR A 112 -7.29 -15.60 -3.66
C THR A 112 -8.34 -15.18 -2.64
N ARG A 113 -7.99 -14.27 -1.73
CA ARG A 113 -8.96 -13.65 -0.79
C ARG A 113 -10.12 -13.00 -1.55
N PHE A 114 -9.84 -12.39 -2.70
CA PHE A 114 -10.86 -11.83 -3.60
C PHE A 114 -11.87 -12.86 -4.08
N GLU A 115 -11.42 -14.02 -4.56
CA GLU A 115 -12.31 -15.09 -5.02
C GLU A 115 -13.17 -15.64 -3.86
N GLN A 116 -12.60 -15.75 -2.66
CA GLN A 116 -13.35 -16.15 -1.46
C GLN A 116 -14.42 -15.12 -1.09
N ALA A 117 -14.08 -13.83 -1.10
CA ALA A 117 -15.01 -12.73 -0.86
C ALA A 117 -16.14 -12.69 -1.91
N LYS A 118 -15.81 -12.89 -3.18
CA LYS A 118 -16.76 -12.98 -4.30
C LYS A 118 -17.71 -14.18 -4.17
N ALA A 119 -17.19 -15.34 -3.74
CA ALA A 119 -18.01 -16.51 -3.45
C ALA A 119 -18.95 -16.29 -2.24
N ALA A 120 -18.46 -15.62 -1.18
CA ALA A 120 -19.27 -15.28 0.00
C ALA A 120 -20.39 -14.29 -0.35
N ALA A 121 -20.10 -13.26 -1.16
CA ALA A 121 -21.10 -12.33 -1.65
C ALA A 121 -22.17 -13.01 -2.51
N GLY A 122 -21.78 -13.99 -3.33
CA GLY A 122 -22.71 -14.84 -4.08
C GLY A 122 -23.69 -15.61 -3.20
N LYS A 123 -23.16 -16.31 -2.18
CA LYS A 123 -23.97 -17.05 -1.22
C LYS A 123 -24.93 -16.15 -0.43
N GLU A 124 -24.52 -14.92 -0.12
CA GLU A 124 -25.40 -13.95 0.55
C GLU A 124 -26.56 -13.54 -0.37
N LEU A 125 -26.31 -13.29 -1.66
CA LEU A 125 -27.36 -12.99 -2.64
C LEU A 125 -28.38 -14.13 -2.77
N GLU A 126 -27.94 -15.38 -2.77
CA GLU A 126 -28.80 -16.57 -2.85
C GLU A 126 -29.69 -16.75 -1.61
N ARG A 127 -29.26 -16.22 -0.45
CA ARG A 127 -29.98 -16.32 0.83
C ARG A 127 -31.10 -15.27 0.96
N LEU A 128 -31.11 -14.24 0.11
CA LEU A 128 -32.08 -13.16 0.18
C LEU A 128 -33.51 -13.66 -0.10
N ALA A 129 -34.45 -13.22 0.73
CA ALA A 129 -35.85 -13.56 0.55
C ALA A 129 -36.44 -12.90 -0.70
N GLN A 130 -37.49 -13.50 -1.24
CA GLN A 130 -38.20 -12.96 -2.40
C GLN A 130 -38.70 -11.53 -2.12
N GLY A 131 -38.44 -10.61 -3.06
CA GLY A 131 -38.74 -9.17 -2.90
C GLY A 131 -37.62 -8.33 -2.27
N SER A 132 -36.47 -8.95 -1.92
CA SER A 132 -35.29 -8.22 -1.49
C SER A 132 -34.63 -7.44 -2.64
N GLN A 133 -33.89 -6.39 -2.31
CA GLN A 133 -33.15 -5.56 -3.26
C GLN A 133 -31.68 -5.52 -2.88
N ALA A 134 -30.81 -5.50 -3.90
CA ALA A 134 -29.36 -5.45 -3.68
C ALA A 134 -28.69 -4.41 -4.59
N ALA A 135 -27.67 -3.74 -4.06
CA ALA A 135 -26.72 -2.88 -4.77
C ALA A 135 -25.30 -3.44 -4.58
N LEU A 136 -24.41 -3.22 -5.54
CA LEU A 136 -23.03 -3.70 -5.50
C LEU A 136 -22.07 -2.55 -5.74
N PHE A 137 -21.21 -2.27 -4.75
CA PHE A 137 -20.09 -1.34 -4.88
C PHE A 137 -18.77 -2.09 -4.77
N LEU A 138 -17.81 -1.75 -5.63
CA LEU A 138 -16.44 -2.24 -5.55
C LEU A 138 -15.57 -1.19 -4.86
N VAL A 139 -14.81 -1.60 -3.85
CA VAL A 139 -14.09 -0.71 -2.95
C VAL A 139 -12.59 -0.77 -3.18
N SER A 140 -12.02 0.38 -3.53
CA SER A 140 -10.58 0.62 -3.60
C SER A 140 -10.33 1.99 -2.95
N ASN A 141 -9.28 2.71 -3.35
CA ASN A 141 -9.07 4.13 -3.03
C ASN A 141 -10.18 5.03 -3.58
N ARG A 142 -11.12 4.46 -4.34
CA ARG A 142 -12.39 5.03 -4.78
C ARG A 142 -13.52 4.01 -4.64
N VAL A 143 -14.73 4.52 -4.50
CA VAL A 143 -15.96 3.73 -4.40
C VAL A 143 -16.63 3.65 -5.79
N ASN A 144 -16.51 2.49 -6.45
CA ASN A 144 -17.13 2.27 -7.75
C ASN A 144 -18.52 1.66 -7.56
N GLN A 145 -19.57 2.47 -7.76
CA GLN A 145 -20.96 2.06 -7.64
C GLN A 145 -21.45 1.34 -8.91
N ILE A 146 -21.05 0.09 -9.12
CA ILE A 146 -21.43 -0.71 -10.31
C ILE A 146 -22.96 -0.79 -10.45
N ILE A 147 -23.65 -1.03 -9.33
CA ILE A 147 -25.10 -0.91 -9.23
C ILE A 147 -25.40 0.11 -8.13
N ALA A 148 -25.54 1.37 -8.54
CA ALA A 148 -25.70 2.51 -7.62
C ALA A 148 -26.98 2.48 -6.76
N ARG A 149 -28.05 1.84 -7.25
CA ARG A 149 -29.33 1.78 -6.53
C ARG A 149 -29.76 0.33 -6.30
N PRO A 150 -30.26 -0.02 -5.10
CA PRO A 150 -30.75 -1.37 -4.84
C PRO A 150 -31.81 -1.79 -5.85
N THR A 151 -31.57 -2.92 -6.52
CA THR A 151 -32.47 -3.46 -7.54
C THR A 151 -33.07 -4.79 -7.07
N PRO A 152 -34.35 -5.08 -7.36
CA PRO A 152 -34.92 -6.40 -7.14
C PRO A 152 -34.35 -7.46 -8.12
N GLN A 153 -33.67 -7.04 -9.18
CA GLN A 153 -33.09 -7.94 -10.18
C GLN A 153 -31.75 -8.50 -9.70
N LEU A 154 -31.78 -9.44 -8.75
CA LEU A 154 -30.58 -10.02 -8.13
C LEU A 154 -29.65 -10.72 -9.14
N THR A 155 -30.18 -11.20 -10.27
CA THR A 155 -29.37 -11.78 -11.35
C THR A 155 -28.41 -10.77 -11.98
N LEU A 156 -28.80 -9.49 -12.06
CA LEU A 156 -27.93 -8.41 -12.55
C LEU A 156 -26.77 -8.17 -11.58
N VAL A 157 -27.08 -8.17 -10.28
CA VAL A 157 -26.08 -8.03 -9.21
C VAL A 157 -25.11 -9.20 -9.22
N ARG A 158 -25.59 -10.43 -9.42
CA ARG A 158 -24.75 -11.61 -9.54
C ARG A 158 -23.83 -11.54 -10.76
N HIS A 159 -24.36 -11.15 -11.92
CA HIS A 159 -23.54 -10.99 -13.13
C HIS A 159 -22.48 -9.89 -12.97
N ALA A 160 -22.82 -8.77 -12.35
CA ALA A 160 -21.87 -7.70 -12.04
C ALA A 160 -20.76 -8.17 -11.08
N LEU A 161 -21.12 -8.99 -10.09
CA LEU A 161 -20.18 -9.62 -9.17
C LEU A 161 -19.25 -10.60 -9.91
N ASP A 162 -19.77 -11.39 -10.84
CA ASP A 162 -18.98 -12.33 -11.65
C ASP A 162 -17.95 -11.65 -12.54
N LEU A 163 -18.22 -10.42 -13.00
CA LEU A 163 -17.29 -9.58 -13.78
C LEU A 163 -16.30 -8.78 -12.92
N ALA A 164 -16.43 -8.77 -11.60
CA ALA A 164 -15.51 -8.04 -10.73
C ALA A 164 -14.14 -8.73 -10.70
N GLU A 165 -13.09 -7.92 -10.76
CA GLU A 165 -11.68 -8.29 -10.72
C GLU A 165 -10.96 -7.50 -9.60
N PRO A 166 -9.90 -8.05 -8.98
CA PRO A 166 -9.10 -7.31 -8.01
C PRO A 166 -8.31 -6.19 -8.69
N THR A 167 -7.82 -5.23 -7.91
CA THR A 167 -7.01 -4.12 -8.41
C THR A 167 -5.75 -3.95 -7.58
N GLY A 168 -4.68 -3.38 -8.16
CA GLY A 168 -3.45 -3.07 -7.41
C GLY A 168 -3.58 -1.88 -6.44
N ARG A 169 -4.78 -1.35 -6.21
CA ARG A 169 -5.03 -0.13 -5.41
C ARG A 169 -5.13 -0.45 -3.92
N THR A 170 -5.06 0.60 -3.10
CA THR A 170 -5.45 0.52 -1.69
C THR A 170 -6.96 0.47 -1.52
N ALA A 171 -7.47 0.14 -0.32
CA ALA A 171 -8.90 0.25 0.03
C ALA A 171 -9.21 1.44 0.93
N ASP A 172 -10.37 2.09 0.70
CA ASP A 172 -11.00 3.05 1.61
C ASP A 172 -12.41 2.57 1.98
N LEU A 173 -12.48 1.64 2.94
CA LEU A 173 -13.74 1.09 3.44
C LEU A 173 -14.61 2.15 4.15
N PRO A 174 -14.07 3.08 4.96
CA PRO A 174 -14.86 4.14 5.59
C PRO A 174 -15.65 5.00 4.61
N SER A 175 -15.04 5.46 3.52
CA SER A 175 -15.75 6.24 2.50
C SER A 175 -16.82 5.40 1.80
N ALA A 176 -16.53 4.13 1.48
CA ALA A 176 -17.51 3.21 0.89
C ALA A 176 -18.72 2.97 1.79
N ILE A 177 -18.50 2.78 3.10
CA ILE A 177 -19.57 2.60 4.08
C ILE A 177 -20.43 3.87 4.17
N LYS A 178 -19.82 5.06 4.24
CA LYS A 178 -20.56 6.33 4.24
C LYS A 178 -21.47 6.46 3.00
N THR A 179 -20.94 6.19 1.81
CA THR A 179 -21.72 6.20 0.55
C THR A 179 -22.85 5.16 0.56
N ALA A 180 -22.61 3.97 1.11
CA ALA A 180 -23.64 2.93 1.26
C ALA A 180 -24.77 3.35 2.21
N LEU A 181 -24.43 3.98 3.34
CA LEU A 181 -25.40 4.51 4.30
C LEU A 181 -26.27 5.61 3.65
N GLU A 182 -25.68 6.52 2.89
CA GLU A 182 -26.41 7.55 2.15
C GLU A 182 -27.37 6.95 1.12
N THR A 183 -26.93 5.91 0.40
CA THR A 183 -27.77 5.21 -0.57
C THR A 183 -28.99 4.58 0.10
N LEU A 184 -28.80 3.89 1.23
CA LEU A 184 -29.87 3.22 1.97
C LEU A 184 -30.81 4.17 2.72
N ARG A 185 -30.37 5.37 3.08
CA ARG A 185 -31.23 6.41 3.68
C ARG A 185 -32.41 6.79 2.78
N THR A 186 -32.24 6.72 1.47
CA THR A 186 -33.30 7.04 0.50
C THR A 186 -34.37 5.93 0.36
N SER A 187 -34.11 4.74 0.91
CA SER A 187 -35.02 3.59 0.81
C SER A 187 -36.01 3.54 1.98
N VAL A 188 -37.23 3.06 1.74
CA VAL A 188 -38.33 3.04 2.72
C VAL A 188 -38.85 1.60 2.95
N GLY A 189 -39.13 1.24 4.21
CA GLY A 189 -40.05 0.14 4.55
C GLY A 189 -39.49 -1.29 4.62
N ALA A 190 -38.18 -1.49 4.55
CA ALA A 190 -37.54 -2.82 4.63
C ALA A 190 -36.33 -2.82 5.58
N LYS A 191 -35.87 -4.00 6.00
CA LYS A 191 -34.63 -4.14 6.77
C LYS A 191 -33.45 -3.68 5.91
N LYS A 192 -32.71 -2.66 6.35
CA LYS A 192 -31.56 -2.09 5.62
C LYS A 192 -30.26 -2.64 6.17
N GLU A 193 -29.38 -3.09 5.30
CA GLU A 193 -28.12 -3.70 5.72
C GLU A 193 -26.97 -3.36 4.74
N VAL A 194 -25.81 -3.00 5.28
CA VAL A 194 -24.56 -2.88 4.55
C VAL A 194 -23.71 -4.10 4.88
N VAL A 195 -23.31 -4.85 3.86
CA VAL A 195 -22.49 -6.05 4.03
C VAL A 195 -21.14 -5.82 3.36
N VAL A 196 -20.06 -5.85 4.12
CA VAL A 196 -18.69 -5.62 3.65
C VAL A 196 -17.95 -6.94 3.53
N PHE A 197 -17.40 -7.25 2.37
CA PHE A 197 -16.56 -8.42 2.11
C PHE A 197 -15.13 -7.95 1.91
N THR A 198 -14.27 -8.17 2.89
CA THR A 198 -12.91 -7.64 2.95
C THR A 198 -11.98 -8.62 3.67
N ASP A 199 -10.69 -8.40 3.57
CA ASP A 199 -9.69 -9.12 4.34
C ASP A 199 -9.43 -8.51 5.75
N ASN A 200 -10.14 -7.43 6.10
CA ASN A 200 -9.98 -6.72 7.37
C ASN A 200 -8.57 -6.17 7.60
N GLN A 201 -7.79 -5.92 6.54
CA GLN A 201 -6.49 -5.29 6.65
C GLN A 201 -6.59 -3.93 7.38
N LEU A 202 -5.71 -3.70 8.36
CA LEU A 202 -5.76 -2.55 9.24
C LEU A 202 -5.78 -1.21 8.48
N ASN A 203 -4.99 -1.10 7.41
CA ASN A 203 -4.84 0.12 6.62
C ASN A 203 -6.13 0.53 5.89
N ALA A 204 -6.99 -0.43 5.53
CA ALA A 204 -8.26 -0.17 4.87
C ALA A 204 -9.31 0.52 5.76
N TRP A 205 -9.07 0.57 7.07
CA TRP A 205 -10.00 1.09 8.09
C TRP A 205 -9.59 2.47 8.66
N SER A 206 -8.75 3.23 7.97
CA SER A 206 -8.34 4.58 8.39
C SER A 206 -9.56 5.52 8.50
N GLY A 207 -10.01 5.83 9.72
CA GLY A 207 -11.20 6.67 9.96
C GLY A 207 -12.41 5.97 10.59
N LEU A 208 -12.19 4.92 11.38
CA LEU A 208 -13.22 4.19 12.15
C LEU A 208 -14.20 5.10 12.92
N GLU A 209 -13.71 6.18 13.53
CA GLU A 209 -14.53 7.11 14.32
C GLU A 209 -15.60 7.81 13.49
N ASP A 210 -15.29 8.12 12.23
CA ASP A 210 -16.26 8.71 11.31
C ASP A 210 -17.34 7.71 10.91
N VAL A 211 -16.95 6.45 10.70
CA VAL A 211 -17.90 5.36 10.41
C VAL A 211 -18.82 5.17 11.60
N ARG A 212 -18.29 5.18 12.83
CA ARG A 212 -19.09 5.10 14.05
C ARG A 212 -20.11 6.23 14.13
N THR A 213 -19.68 7.45 13.85
CA THR A 213 -20.55 8.64 13.86
C THR A 213 -21.65 8.54 12.79
N ALA A 214 -21.31 8.08 11.59
CA ALA A 214 -22.27 7.89 10.50
C ALA A 214 -23.32 6.81 10.82
N LEU A 215 -22.91 5.71 11.45
CA LEU A 215 -23.81 4.64 11.89
C LEU A 215 -24.74 5.09 13.03
N LEU A 216 -24.23 5.86 13.99
CA LEU A 216 -25.06 6.46 15.06
C LEU A 216 -26.14 7.38 14.48
N ALA A 217 -25.86 8.06 13.37
CA ALA A 217 -26.82 8.88 12.64
C ALA A 217 -27.77 8.08 11.73
N ALA A 218 -27.69 6.76 11.68
CA ALA A 218 -28.53 5.88 10.86
C ALA A 218 -28.87 4.57 11.60
N PRO A 219 -29.60 4.63 12.73
CA PRO A 219 -29.85 3.47 13.59
C PRO A 219 -30.74 2.38 12.95
N ASP A 220 -31.42 2.69 11.85
CA ASP A 220 -32.24 1.75 11.07
C ASP A 220 -31.41 0.87 10.11
N ILE A 221 -30.12 1.16 9.94
CA ILE A 221 -29.21 0.44 9.04
C ILE A 221 -28.23 -0.42 9.84
N GLN A 222 -28.14 -1.71 9.50
CA GLN A 222 -27.19 -2.63 10.12
C GLN A 222 -25.91 -2.74 9.29
N LEU A 223 -24.74 -2.60 9.92
CA LEU A 223 -23.45 -2.95 9.30
C LEU A 223 -23.06 -4.39 9.69
N ARG A 224 -22.71 -5.21 8.70
CA ARG A 224 -22.09 -6.53 8.87
C ARG A 224 -20.80 -6.59 8.05
N VAL A 225 -19.73 -7.06 8.68
CA VAL A 225 -18.44 -7.29 8.03
C VAL A 225 -18.21 -8.79 7.94
N VAL A 226 -17.86 -9.26 6.75
CA VAL A 226 -17.57 -10.65 6.42
C VAL A 226 -16.09 -10.72 6.02
N SER A 227 -15.30 -11.39 6.88
CA SER A 227 -13.87 -11.57 6.66
C SER A 227 -13.60 -12.68 5.66
N ALA A 228 -12.68 -12.46 4.72
CA ALA A 228 -12.15 -13.48 3.81
C ALA A 228 -10.84 -14.13 4.31
N VAL A 229 -10.47 -13.97 5.59
CA VAL A 229 -9.12 -14.29 6.11
C VAL A 229 -9.09 -15.45 7.09
N GLU A 230 -8.11 -16.34 6.90
CA GLU A 230 -7.47 -17.12 7.96
C GLU A 230 -6.27 -16.31 8.48
N HIS A 231 -6.23 -16.01 9.78
CA HIS A 231 -5.31 -15.01 10.36
C HIS A 231 -3.81 -15.23 10.06
N GLY A 232 -3.08 -14.11 9.93
CA GLY A 232 -1.66 -13.98 10.28
C GLY A 232 -0.66 -14.62 9.31
N GLU A 233 -0.53 -14.07 8.11
CA GLU A 233 0.48 -14.54 7.16
C GLU A 233 1.72 -13.64 7.16
N ASP A 234 2.89 -14.26 7.34
CA ASP A 234 4.19 -13.61 7.15
C ASP A 234 4.33 -13.19 5.67
N ASN A 235 4.70 -11.94 5.43
CA ASN A 235 4.83 -11.37 4.10
C ASN A 235 6.17 -10.64 3.94
N VAL A 236 6.81 -10.80 2.79
CA VAL A 236 8.06 -10.10 2.47
C VAL A 236 7.87 -9.39 1.15
N ALA A 237 8.11 -8.08 1.13
CA ALA A 237 7.81 -7.27 -0.04
C ALA A 237 8.95 -6.34 -0.42
N ILE A 238 8.99 -5.97 -1.69
CA ILE A 238 9.86 -4.89 -2.17
C ILE A 238 9.14 -3.56 -1.96
N THR A 239 9.57 -2.80 -0.96
CA THR A 239 8.92 -1.54 -0.56
C THR A 239 9.47 -0.33 -1.29
N SER A 240 10.72 -0.39 -1.78
CA SER A 240 11.36 0.72 -2.51
C SER A 240 12.30 0.23 -3.60
N LEU A 241 12.29 0.91 -4.73
CA LEU A 241 13.26 0.78 -5.82
C LEU A 241 13.59 2.18 -6.32
N LYS A 242 14.83 2.64 -6.11
CA LYS A 242 15.27 3.98 -6.50
C LYS A 242 16.64 3.93 -7.17
N PRO A 243 16.90 4.75 -8.19
CA PRO A 243 18.25 4.90 -8.71
C PRO A 243 19.09 5.71 -7.70
N ALA A 244 20.36 5.37 -7.55
CA ALA A 244 21.29 6.09 -6.70
C ALA A 244 21.63 7.49 -7.24
N SER A 245 21.42 7.71 -8.55
CA SER A 245 21.58 8.99 -9.25
C SER A 245 20.29 9.33 -10.00
N SER A 246 19.88 10.60 -9.96
CA SER A 246 18.77 11.13 -10.77
C SER A 246 19.10 11.20 -12.26
N MET A 247 20.39 11.32 -12.59
CA MET A 247 20.89 11.38 -13.95
C MET A 247 21.51 10.04 -14.34
N ILE A 248 20.98 9.44 -15.41
CA ILE A 248 21.41 8.16 -15.94
C ILE A 248 21.81 8.37 -17.40
N ALA A 249 23.05 8.02 -17.74
CA ALA A 249 23.57 8.17 -19.09
C ALA A 249 23.96 6.82 -19.71
N ALA A 250 23.88 6.75 -21.04
CA ALA A 250 24.29 5.57 -21.79
C ALA A 250 25.77 5.23 -21.54
N GLY A 251 26.07 3.95 -21.45
CA GLY A 251 27.40 3.40 -21.19
C GLY A 251 27.88 3.50 -19.74
N GLN A 252 27.16 4.19 -18.84
CA GLN A 252 27.51 4.31 -17.43
C GLN A 252 26.78 3.27 -16.57
N PRO A 253 27.42 2.77 -15.50
CA PRO A 253 26.74 1.94 -14.52
C PRO A 253 25.76 2.78 -13.70
N VAL A 254 24.59 2.22 -13.44
CA VAL A 254 23.52 2.80 -12.63
C VAL A 254 23.35 1.92 -11.41
N GLY A 255 23.68 2.45 -10.23
CA GLY A 255 23.31 1.80 -8.98
C GLY A 255 21.82 1.97 -8.72
N CYS A 256 21.14 0.89 -8.36
CA CYS A 256 19.75 0.86 -7.95
C CYS A 256 19.68 0.31 -6.53
N VAL A 257 19.10 1.09 -5.62
CA VAL A 257 18.88 0.68 -4.24
C VAL A 257 17.50 0.06 -4.16
N VAL A 258 17.45 -1.21 -3.79
CA VAL A 258 16.24 -1.98 -3.58
C VAL A 258 16.07 -2.22 -2.08
N GLU A 259 14.93 -1.81 -1.53
CA GLU A 259 14.58 -2.06 -0.14
C GLU A 259 13.56 -3.19 -0.06
N VAL A 260 13.87 -4.18 0.78
CA VAL A 260 13.00 -5.33 1.06
C VAL A 260 12.62 -5.28 2.54
N SER A 261 11.32 -5.38 2.82
CA SER A 261 10.77 -5.31 4.16
C SER A 261 10.09 -6.63 4.52
N ASN A 262 10.33 -7.09 5.74
CA ASN A 262 9.66 -8.25 6.30
C ASN A 262 8.52 -7.78 7.22
N PHE A 263 7.28 -7.99 6.79
CA PHE A 263 6.06 -7.68 7.55
C PHE A 263 5.57 -8.86 8.41
N GLY A 264 6.26 -10.00 8.33
CA GLY A 264 6.00 -11.16 9.15
C GLY A 264 6.51 -11.05 10.58
N THR A 265 6.24 -12.10 11.33
CA THR A 265 6.61 -12.30 12.73
C THR A 265 7.91 -13.10 12.89
N THR A 266 8.35 -13.78 11.82
CA THR A 266 9.56 -14.60 11.83
C THR A 266 10.69 -13.96 11.02
N LEU A 267 11.94 -14.35 11.30
CA LEU A 267 13.11 -13.92 10.54
C LEU A 267 13.15 -14.65 9.19
N VAL A 268 13.38 -13.90 8.11
CA VAL A 268 13.55 -14.45 6.76
C VAL A 268 15.01 -14.36 6.36
N ALA A 269 15.58 -15.48 5.89
CA ALA A 269 16.98 -15.58 5.53
C ALA A 269 17.16 -15.87 4.03
N ALA A 270 18.32 -15.48 3.49
CA ALA A 270 18.75 -15.73 2.11
C ALA A 270 17.76 -15.25 1.04
N THR A 271 17.17 -14.07 1.22
CA THR A 271 16.25 -13.48 0.23
C THR A 271 17.04 -13.03 -1.00
N ARG A 272 16.86 -13.75 -2.12
CA ARG A 272 17.46 -13.38 -3.40
C ARG A 272 16.66 -12.25 -4.05
N VAL A 273 17.31 -11.13 -4.30
CA VAL A 273 16.78 -9.98 -5.04
C VAL A 273 17.40 -9.96 -6.42
N THR A 274 16.58 -9.87 -7.46
CA THR A 274 17.03 -9.78 -8.86
C THR A 274 16.58 -8.46 -9.47
N LEU A 275 17.39 -7.92 -10.38
CA LEU A 275 17.04 -6.76 -11.19
C LEU A 275 16.95 -7.17 -12.65
N THR A 276 15.90 -6.72 -13.33
CA THR A 276 15.67 -6.92 -14.76
C THR A 276 15.47 -5.58 -15.44
N ALA A 277 15.80 -5.49 -16.73
CA ALA A 277 15.48 -4.35 -17.57
C ALA A 277 14.52 -4.78 -18.68
N ASP A 278 13.48 -3.98 -18.93
CA ASP A 278 12.55 -4.15 -20.06
C ASP A 278 11.88 -5.53 -20.15
N ASP A 279 11.62 -6.16 -18.99
CA ASP A 279 11.10 -7.53 -18.84
C ASP A 279 12.02 -8.63 -19.44
N GLY A 280 13.31 -8.30 -19.63
CA GLY A 280 14.34 -9.23 -20.07
C GLY A 280 14.87 -10.16 -18.96
N PRO A 281 15.95 -10.91 -19.23
CA PRO A 281 16.59 -11.74 -18.21
C PRO A 281 17.18 -10.90 -17.06
N PRO A 282 17.39 -11.48 -15.87
CA PRO A 282 18.05 -10.79 -14.77
C PRO A 282 19.43 -10.26 -15.19
N ILE A 283 19.63 -8.96 -15.02
CA ILE A 283 20.89 -8.26 -15.34
C ILE A 283 21.83 -8.22 -14.14
N ASP A 284 21.30 -8.26 -12.92
CA ASP A 284 22.06 -8.35 -11.68
C ASP A 284 21.23 -9.04 -10.59
N ALA A 285 21.90 -9.58 -9.58
CA ALA A 285 21.26 -10.22 -8.44
C ALA A 285 22.12 -10.15 -7.18
N ALA A 286 21.46 -10.03 -6.04
CA ALA A 286 22.10 -10.06 -4.73
C ALA A 286 21.27 -10.88 -3.75
N VAL A 287 21.89 -11.29 -2.65
CA VAL A 287 21.22 -12.03 -1.58
C VAL A 287 21.29 -11.21 -0.30
N ILE A 288 20.14 -11.05 0.35
CA ILE A 288 20.07 -10.48 1.70
C ILE A 288 20.13 -11.65 2.68
N ASP A 289 21.18 -11.71 3.49
CA ASP A 289 21.44 -12.84 4.38
C ASP A 289 20.30 -13.04 5.38
N GLN A 290 19.84 -11.96 6.02
CA GLN A 290 18.80 -12.00 7.05
C GLN A 290 18.00 -10.69 7.10
N ILE A 291 16.68 -10.82 7.19
CA ILE A 291 15.71 -9.74 7.42
C ILE A 291 14.90 -10.11 8.66
N GLU A 292 15.18 -9.44 9.78
CA GLU A 292 14.42 -9.57 11.02
C GLU A 292 12.95 -9.18 10.83
N ALA A 293 12.07 -9.75 11.66
CA ALA A 293 10.64 -9.42 11.68
C ALA A 293 10.41 -7.92 11.89
N GLY A 294 9.57 -7.31 11.06
CA GLY A 294 9.26 -5.87 11.10
C GLY A 294 10.42 -4.96 10.69
N LYS A 295 11.51 -5.47 10.10
CA LYS A 295 12.65 -4.67 9.64
C LYS A 295 12.75 -4.66 8.11
N SER A 296 13.39 -3.60 7.62
CA SER A 296 13.83 -3.48 6.24
C SER A 296 15.34 -3.71 6.09
N ARG A 297 15.75 -4.18 4.92
CA ARG A 297 17.14 -4.21 4.47
C ARG A 297 17.22 -3.71 3.03
N ALA A 298 18.26 -2.93 2.74
CA ALA A 298 18.51 -2.42 1.40
C ALA A 298 19.70 -3.15 0.77
N VAL A 299 19.62 -3.38 -0.54
CA VAL A 299 20.70 -3.93 -1.35
C VAL A 299 20.90 -3.07 -2.58
N GLN A 300 22.14 -2.96 -3.03
CA GLN A 300 22.49 -2.22 -4.24
C GLN A 300 22.72 -3.21 -5.39
N LEU A 301 21.95 -3.03 -6.47
CA LEU A 301 22.09 -3.75 -7.74
C LEU A 301 22.53 -2.77 -8.82
N ASN A 302 23.19 -3.24 -9.87
CA ASN A 302 23.71 -2.39 -10.93
C ASN A 302 23.04 -2.70 -12.27
N ALA A 303 22.76 -1.65 -13.03
CA ALA A 303 22.30 -1.74 -14.42
C ALA A 303 23.24 -0.95 -15.33
N ARG A 304 23.30 -1.31 -16.62
CA ARG A 304 24.03 -0.54 -17.64
C ARG A 304 23.23 -0.58 -18.94
N PHE A 305 23.12 0.57 -19.58
CA PHE A 305 22.36 0.73 -20.82
C PHE A 305 23.27 1.28 -21.91
N ASP A 306 23.39 0.59 -23.04
CA ASP A 306 24.31 1.02 -24.11
C ASP A 306 23.69 2.09 -25.02
N LYS A 307 22.36 2.20 -25.05
CA LYS A 307 21.64 3.15 -25.91
C LYS A 307 20.79 4.10 -25.08
N PRO A 308 20.67 5.38 -25.48
CA PRO A 308 19.74 6.32 -24.86
C PRO A 308 18.29 5.91 -25.16
N GLY A 309 17.38 6.27 -24.25
CA GLY A 309 15.96 5.96 -24.36
C GLY A 309 15.26 5.83 -23.01
N TYR A 310 13.99 5.44 -23.05
CA TYR A 310 13.22 5.10 -21.87
C TYR A 310 13.31 3.60 -21.60
N TYR A 311 13.60 3.24 -20.36
CA TYR A 311 13.71 1.85 -19.91
C TYR A 311 12.89 1.66 -18.64
N THR A 312 12.47 0.42 -18.40
CA THR A 312 11.86 0.03 -17.14
C THR A 312 12.75 -0.96 -16.41
N LEU A 313 13.07 -0.66 -15.16
CA LEU A 313 13.79 -1.56 -14.26
C LEU A 313 12.80 -2.23 -13.32
N THR A 314 12.85 -3.55 -13.20
CA THR A 314 11.98 -4.30 -12.28
C THR A 314 12.84 -5.13 -11.34
N ALA A 315 12.72 -4.83 -10.05
CA ALA A 315 13.27 -5.64 -8.99
C ALA A 315 12.26 -6.75 -8.63
N ALA A 316 12.75 -7.96 -8.36
CA ALA A 316 11.93 -9.10 -7.99
C ALA A 316 12.59 -9.95 -6.91
N ILE A 317 11.79 -10.44 -5.96
CA ILE A 317 12.18 -11.44 -4.95
C ILE A 317 11.54 -12.81 -5.25
N GLY A 318 11.84 -13.81 -4.41
CA GLY A 318 11.22 -15.14 -4.50
C GLY A 318 9.70 -15.08 -4.36
N SER A 319 8.99 -16.05 -4.94
CA SER A 319 7.53 -16.09 -4.87
C SER A 319 7.04 -16.48 -3.48
N ASP A 320 6.05 -15.75 -2.98
CA ASP A 320 5.29 -16.08 -1.78
C ASP A 320 3.78 -16.10 -2.07
N ARG A 321 2.96 -15.98 -1.02
CA ARG A 321 1.48 -16.00 -1.11
C ARG A 321 0.90 -14.73 -1.70
N PHE A 322 1.67 -13.65 -1.84
CA PHE A 322 1.23 -12.38 -2.42
C PHE A 322 2.12 -11.97 -3.62
N PRO A 323 1.89 -12.51 -4.83
CA PRO A 323 2.75 -12.25 -5.99
C PRO A 323 2.90 -10.78 -6.42
N ALA A 324 1.93 -9.93 -6.05
CA ALA A 324 1.83 -8.56 -6.53
C ALA A 324 2.90 -7.62 -5.93
N ASP A 325 3.35 -7.87 -4.70
CA ASP A 325 4.34 -7.04 -3.99
C ASP A 325 5.78 -7.61 -4.02
N ASN A 326 5.91 -8.83 -4.54
CA ASN A 326 7.19 -9.48 -4.83
C ASN A 326 7.97 -8.81 -5.97
N LYS A 327 7.33 -7.88 -6.70
CA LYS A 327 7.93 -7.14 -7.80
C LYS A 327 7.69 -5.65 -7.63
N ARG A 328 8.73 -4.86 -7.86
CA ARG A 328 8.61 -3.40 -7.93
C ARG A 328 9.32 -2.86 -9.16
N SER A 329 8.64 -2.05 -9.95
CA SER A 329 9.19 -1.46 -11.17
C SER A 329 9.46 0.04 -11.03
N LEU A 330 10.39 0.53 -11.83
CA LEU A 330 10.83 1.91 -11.91
C LEU A 330 11.03 2.26 -13.38
N ALA A 331 10.41 3.34 -13.84
CA ALA A 331 10.72 3.89 -15.15
C ALA A 331 11.91 4.86 -15.04
N ILE A 332 12.85 4.74 -15.96
CA ILE A 332 14.03 5.61 -16.05
C ILE A 332 14.22 6.12 -17.47
N ARG A 333 14.84 7.29 -17.58
CA ARG A 333 15.29 7.85 -18.85
C ARG A 333 16.82 7.83 -18.89
N VAL A 334 17.36 7.19 -19.91
CA VAL A 334 18.80 7.13 -20.20
C VAL A 334 19.10 8.20 -21.24
N ILE A 335 19.91 9.19 -20.86
CA ILE A 335 20.35 10.24 -21.78
C ILE A 335 21.57 9.78 -22.58
N ASP A 336 21.76 10.39 -23.75
CA ASP A 336 22.96 10.16 -24.57
C ASP A 336 24.11 11.04 -24.09
N HIS A 337 23.91 12.35 -24.24
CA HIS A 337 24.87 13.37 -23.87
C HIS A 337 24.20 14.52 -23.14
N LEU A 338 24.93 15.11 -22.19
CA LEU A 338 24.59 16.37 -21.55
C LEU A 338 25.61 17.42 -21.98
N PHE A 339 25.13 18.52 -22.56
CA PHE A 339 25.98 19.58 -23.07
C PHE A 339 26.11 20.71 -22.05
N THR A 340 27.34 21.02 -21.67
CA THR A 340 27.69 22.11 -20.78
C THR A 340 28.51 23.16 -21.53
N THR A 341 28.24 24.43 -21.24
CA THR A 341 28.99 25.57 -21.78
C THR A 341 29.70 26.27 -20.64
N ILE A 342 31.01 26.43 -20.76
CA ILE A 342 31.86 27.15 -19.82
C ILE A 342 32.19 28.50 -20.44
N VAL A 343 31.69 29.57 -19.85
CA VAL A 343 32.01 30.94 -20.24
C VAL A 343 33.15 31.41 -19.35
N ASP A 344 34.35 31.50 -19.92
CA ASP A 344 35.55 31.87 -19.17
C ASP A 344 35.90 33.34 -19.40
N GLY A 345 35.80 34.15 -18.34
CA GLY A 345 36.08 35.58 -18.39
C GLY A 345 37.57 35.92 -18.40
N ASP A 346 38.45 34.97 -18.12
CA ASP A 346 39.91 35.14 -18.11
C ASP A 346 40.57 34.26 -19.19
N ALA A 347 40.01 34.29 -20.40
CA ALA A 347 40.39 33.40 -21.50
C ALA A 347 41.88 33.50 -21.88
N ASP A 348 42.49 34.69 -21.69
CA ASP A 348 43.88 35.01 -22.02
C ASP A 348 44.89 34.55 -20.95
N ALA A 349 44.45 34.18 -19.75
CA ALA A 349 45.33 33.69 -18.70
C ALA A 349 45.87 32.28 -18.97
N ALA A 350 46.96 31.94 -18.29
CA ALA A 350 47.55 30.61 -18.38
C ALA A 350 46.54 29.54 -17.89
N PRO A 351 46.53 28.32 -18.48
CA PRO A 351 45.55 27.29 -18.14
C PRO A 351 45.40 27.01 -16.64
N GLN A 352 46.49 26.97 -15.89
CA GLN A 352 46.50 26.74 -14.43
C GLN A 352 45.86 27.87 -13.61
N ASP A 353 45.62 29.03 -14.21
CA ASP A 353 45.00 30.19 -13.56
C ASP A 353 43.52 30.32 -13.90
N ARG A 354 43.07 29.66 -14.98
CA ARG A 354 41.70 29.77 -15.49
C ARG A 354 40.74 28.88 -14.72
N ALA A 355 39.66 29.46 -14.20
CA ALA A 355 38.62 28.71 -13.52
C ALA A 355 37.94 27.70 -14.47
N GLY A 356 37.73 28.07 -15.74
CA GLY A 356 37.14 27.17 -16.73
C GLY A 356 37.99 25.94 -17.03
N PHE A 357 39.32 26.02 -16.87
CA PHE A 357 40.23 24.88 -17.07
C PHE A 357 40.03 23.79 -16.02
N PHE A 358 39.94 24.15 -14.73
CA PHE A 358 39.68 23.17 -13.67
C PHE A 358 38.28 22.57 -13.79
N LEU A 359 37.27 23.40 -14.10
CA LEU A 359 35.90 22.94 -14.30
C LEU A 359 35.79 21.95 -15.46
N ALA A 360 36.40 22.24 -16.62
CA ALA A 360 36.37 21.34 -17.77
C ALA A 360 36.96 19.95 -17.43
N ASN A 361 38.09 19.92 -16.71
CA ASN A 361 38.73 18.67 -16.30
C ASN A 361 37.95 17.93 -15.20
N ALA A 362 37.31 18.66 -14.28
CA ALA A 362 36.51 18.04 -13.22
C ALA A 362 35.15 17.52 -13.73
N LEU A 363 34.56 18.18 -14.72
CA LEU A 363 33.34 17.72 -15.39
C LEU A 363 33.58 16.47 -16.24
N ILE A 364 34.75 16.36 -16.87
CA ILE A 364 35.16 15.21 -17.68
C ILE A 364 36.42 14.57 -17.06
N PRO A 365 36.31 13.85 -15.93
CA PRO A 365 37.44 13.35 -15.15
C PRO A 365 38.01 12.04 -15.74
N ILE A 366 38.23 12.02 -17.05
CA ILE A 366 38.75 10.84 -17.76
C ILE A 366 39.86 11.22 -18.74
N SER A 367 40.64 10.21 -19.15
CA SER A 367 41.75 10.40 -20.09
C SER A 367 41.26 11.01 -21.42
N PRO A 368 42.09 11.82 -22.11
CA PRO A 368 41.74 12.44 -23.39
C PRO A 368 41.18 11.44 -24.42
N SER A 369 41.75 10.23 -24.46
CA SER A 369 41.33 9.15 -25.36
C SER A 369 39.90 8.63 -25.15
N ARG A 370 39.29 8.88 -23.98
CA ARG A 370 37.93 8.40 -23.65
C ARG A 370 36.88 9.52 -23.63
N ARG A 371 37.27 10.79 -23.79
CA ARG A 371 36.37 11.96 -23.70
C ARG A 371 35.22 11.90 -24.70
N GLU A 372 35.45 11.39 -25.90
CA GLU A 372 34.40 11.24 -26.91
C GLU A 372 33.27 10.29 -26.48
N SER A 373 33.58 9.28 -25.66
CA SER A 373 32.58 8.34 -25.13
C SER A 373 31.91 8.78 -23.84
N TYR A 374 32.36 9.89 -23.23
CA TYR A 374 31.78 10.38 -21.98
C TYR A 374 30.48 11.11 -22.21
N TYR A 375 29.53 10.95 -21.29
CA TYR A 375 28.20 11.53 -21.43
C TYR A 375 28.18 13.05 -21.28
N LEU A 376 29.09 13.64 -20.48
CA LEU A 376 29.23 15.10 -20.41
C LEU A 376 30.09 15.62 -21.55
N LYS A 377 29.57 16.61 -22.28
CA LYS A 377 30.27 17.37 -23.32
C LYS A 377 30.43 18.80 -22.87
N THR A 378 31.66 19.28 -22.79
CA THR A 378 31.98 20.65 -22.39
C THR A 378 32.45 21.46 -23.60
N GLU A 379 31.94 22.68 -23.76
CA GLU A 379 32.47 23.68 -24.69
C GLU A 379 32.89 24.92 -23.90
N THR A 380 34.09 25.46 -24.16
CA THR A 380 34.55 26.70 -23.54
C THR A 380 34.47 27.86 -24.52
N ILE A 381 33.78 28.94 -24.14
CA ILE A 381 33.61 30.14 -24.95
C ILE A 381 33.98 31.40 -24.16
N THR A 382 34.19 32.51 -24.86
CA THR A 382 34.40 33.83 -24.24
C THR A 382 33.06 34.50 -23.91
N PRO A 383 33.02 35.50 -23.00
CA PRO A 383 31.79 36.23 -22.69
C PRO A 383 31.16 36.92 -23.90
N ALA A 384 32.00 37.38 -24.86
CA ALA A 384 31.52 38.01 -26.08
C ALA A 384 30.77 37.03 -27.01
N ALA A 385 31.19 35.76 -27.05
CA ALA A 385 30.55 34.73 -27.88
C ALA A 385 29.20 34.27 -27.32
N LEU A 386 28.94 34.48 -26.02
CA LEU A 386 27.70 34.04 -25.36
C LEU A 386 26.44 34.68 -25.93
N ALA A 387 26.52 35.94 -26.39
CA ALA A 387 25.37 36.65 -26.95
C ALA A 387 24.80 35.99 -28.21
N ALA A 388 25.68 35.42 -29.05
CA ALA A 388 25.31 34.75 -30.30
C ALA A 388 25.24 33.22 -30.18
N ALA A 389 25.53 32.67 -29.00
CA ALA A 389 25.53 31.22 -28.79
C ALA A 389 24.10 30.65 -28.86
N ASP A 390 23.97 29.52 -29.55
CA ASP A 390 22.74 28.72 -29.51
C ASP A 390 22.67 27.98 -28.17
N LEU A 391 21.80 28.46 -27.28
CA LEU A 391 21.58 27.87 -25.95
C LEU A 391 20.51 26.77 -25.96
N SER A 392 19.79 26.56 -27.06
CA SER A 392 18.66 25.62 -27.14
C SER A 392 19.08 24.16 -26.92
N ARG A 393 20.32 23.82 -27.26
CA ARG A 393 20.91 22.48 -27.10
C ARG A 393 21.77 22.34 -25.84
N LYS A 394 21.92 23.40 -25.05
CA LYS A 394 22.77 23.41 -23.85
C LYS A 394 21.92 23.10 -22.63
N ASN A 395 22.44 22.32 -21.69
CA ASN A 395 21.73 21.96 -20.46
C ASN A 395 22.21 22.78 -19.26
N ILE A 396 23.49 23.16 -19.23
CA ILE A 396 24.10 23.89 -18.11
C ILE A 396 25.09 24.93 -18.64
N ILE A 397 25.01 26.16 -18.15
CA ILE A 397 25.96 27.23 -18.42
C ILE A 397 26.75 27.54 -17.14
N PHE A 398 28.07 27.53 -17.22
CA PHE A 398 28.98 27.93 -16.17
C PHE A 398 29.56 29.31 -16.49
N LEU A 399 29.29 30.32 -15.65
CA LEU A 399 29.95 31.62 -15.73
C LEU A 399 31.17 31.60 -14.81
N CYS A 400 32.36 31.72 -15.37
CA CYS A 400 33.62 31.62 -14.64
C CYS A 400 34.36 32.94 -14.75
N ASP A 401 34.42 33.68 -13.63
CA ASP A 401 35.11 34.97 -13.53
C ASP A 401 34.71 35.99 -14.62
N VAL A 402 33.42 36.04 -14.98
CA VAL A 402 32.90 36.94 -16.02
C VAL A 402 32.66 38.32 -15.43
N ALA A 403 33.45 39.33 -15.83
CA ALA A 403 33.36 40.69 -15.27
C ALA A 403 31.96 41.32 -15.35
N ARG A 404 31.31 41.17 -16.50
CA ARG A 404 29.97 41.68 -16.83
C ARG A 404 29.37 40.88 -17.98
N LEU A 405 28.06 40.73 -17.98
CA LEU A 405 27.33 40.23 -19.15
C LEU A 405 26.94 41.39 -20.05
N ASP A 406 27.03 41.18 -21.37
CA ASP A 406 26.41 42.10 -22.32
C ASP A 406 24.87 42.02 -22.18
N PRO A 407 24.11 43.12 -22.32
CA PRO A 407 22.66 43.08 -22.18
C PRO A 407 21.96 42.04 -23.07
N ALA A 408 22.43 41.82 -24.30
CA ALA A 408 21.88 40.79 -25.18
C ALA A 408 22.17 39.38 -24.66
N ALA A 409 23.39 39.15 -24.16
CA ALA A 409 23.76 37.88 -23.52
C ALA A 409 22.95 37.63 -22.24
N ALA A 410 22.77 38.64 -21.40
CA ALA A 410 21.97 38.54 -20.18
C ALA A 410 20.51 38.17 -20.47
N GLN A 411 19.89 38.80 -21.48
CA GLN A 411 18.53 38.44 -21.92
C GLN A 411 18.45 37.02 -22.47
N ASN A 412 19.44 36.60 -23.26
CA ASN A 412 19.47 35.25 -23.82
C ASN A 412 19.59 34.19 -22.71
N VAL A 413 20.49 34.41 -21.74
CA VAL A 413 20.64 33.54 -20.56
C VAL A 413 19.39 33.55 -19.68
N GLN A 414 18.74 34.71 -19.49
CA GLN A 414 17.51 34.81 -18.72
C GLN A 414 16.38 33.97 -19.33
N ARG A 415 16.17 34.08 -20.65
CA ARG A 415 15.18 33.26 -21.36
C ARG A 415 15.50 31.78 -21.22
N TYR A 416 16.75 31.42 -21.46
CA TYR A 416 17.25 30.06 -21.35
C TYR A 416 16.98 29.43 -19.96
N VAL A 417 17.28 30.15 -18.88
CA VAL A 417 17.01 29.66 -17.52
C VAL A 417 15.51 29.56 -17.24
N ARG A 418 14.71 30.57 -17.65
CA ARG A 418 13.25 30.51 -17.48
C ARG A 418 12.62 29.30 -18.16
N GLU A 419 13.17 28.87 -19.29
CA GLU A 419 12.68 27.72 -20.07
C GLU A 419 13.10 26.36 -19.49
N GLY A 420 14.02 26.32 -18.51
CA GLY A 420 14.46 25.08 -17.85
C GLY A 420 15.98 24.88 -17.78
N GLY A 421 16.75 25.76 -18.41
CA GLY A 421 18.20 25.70 -18.40
C GLY A 421 18.81 25.99 -17.02
N ALA A 422 20.01 25.50 -16.78
CA ALA A 422 20.75 25.77 -15.54
C ALA A 422 21.86 26.79 -15.72
N LEU A 423 22.04 27.65 -14.71
CA LEU A 423 23.12 28.62 -14.62
C LEU A 423 23.93 28.41 -13.33
N VAL A 424 25.22 28.17 -13.46
CA VAL A 424 26.16 28.06 -12.32
C VAL A 424 27.20 29.16 -12.43
N THR A 425 27.37 29.96 -11.38
CA THR A 425 28.26 31.11 -11.40
C THR A 425 29.37 30.96 -10.37
N PHE A 426 30.61 31.10 -10.84
CA PHE A 426 31.83 31.16 -10.04
C PHE A 426 32.44 32.57 -10.18
N PRO A 427 32.29 33.45 -9.18
CA PRO A 427 32.91 34.76 -9.20
C PRO A 427 34.43 34.65 -9.01
N GLY A 428 35.17 35.65 -9.49
CA GLY A 428 36.63 35.69 -9.35
C GLY A 428 37.17 37.14 -9.39
N PRO A 429 38.48 37.31 -9.64
CA PRO A 429 39.14 38.62 -9.67
C PRO A 429 38.54 39.67 -10.59
N GLN A 430 37.92 39.29 -11.71
CA GLN A 430 37.31 40.20 -12.67
C GLN A 430 35.92 40.67 -12.22
N VAL A 431 35.29 39.94 -11.29
CA VAL A 431 33.94 40.24 -10.79
C VAL A 431 33.98 41.36 -9.75
N LYS A 432 33.06 42.32 -9.89
CA LYS A 432 32.79 43.35 -8.88
C LYS A 432 31.38 43.18 -8.35
N ALA A 433 31.24 43.13 -7.02
CA ALA A 433 29.95 42.98 -6.34
C ALA A 433 28.92 44.03 -6.78
N ALA A 434 29.34 45.30 -6.88
CA ALA A 434 28.50 46.39 -7.36
C ALA A 434 27.97 46.17 -8.79
N THR A 435 28.79 45.64 -9.70
CA THR A 435 28.39 45.37 -11.09
C THR A 435 27.30 44.30 -11.15
N TYR A 436 27.48 43.19 -10.42
CA TYR A 436 26.51 42.10 -10.38
C TYR A 436 25.21 42.49 -9.66
N ASN A 437 25.32 43.22 -8.54
CA ASN A 437 24.16 43.61 -7.74
C ASN A 437 23.30 44.71 -8.39
N ASN A 438 23.89 45.50 -9.30
CA ASN A 438 23.21 46.60 -10.03
C ASN A 438 22.74 46.18 -11.43
N ASP A 439 23.19 45.05 -11.96
CA ASP A 439 22.65 44.50 -13.20
C ASP A 439 21.21 44.01 -12.97
N VAL A 440 20.26 44.63 -13.66
CA VAL A 440 18.82 44.38 -13.46
C VAL A 440 18.45 42.93 -13.76
N ILE A 441 19.01 42.34 -14.82
CA ILE A 441 18.64 40.99 -15.27
C ILE A 441 19.34 39.95 -14.39
N LEU A 442 20.66 40.11 -14.20
CA LEU A 442 21.45 39.13 -13.48
C LEU A 442 21.10 39.10 -11.99
N SER A 443 20.88 40.26 -11.35
CA SER A 443 20.52 40.31 -9.92
C SER A 443 19.15 39.70 -9.61
N GLU A 444 18.22 39.69 -10.57
CA GLU A 444 16.91 39.03 -10.44
C GLU A 444 17.06 37.49 -10.43
N MET A 445 17.96 36.97 -11.26
CA MET A 445 18.22 35.54 -11.42
C MET A 445 19.03 34.95 -10.27
N LEU A 446 20.03 35.68 -9.76
CA LEU A 446 20.96 35.15 -8.77
C LEU A 446 20.27 34.84 -7.42
N PRO A 447 20.68 33.74 -6.76
CA PRO A 447 20.12 33.34 -5.46
C PRO A 447 20.53 34.25 -4.31
N ALA A 448 21.62 35.01 -4.46
CA ALA A 448 22.16 35.86 -3.42
C ALA A 448 22.82 37.12 -4.00
N ARG A 449 22.85 38.19 -3.21
CA ARG A 449 23.68 39.37 -3.45
C ARG A 449 25.11 39.13 -2.99
N LEU A 450 26.07 39.65 -3.76
CA LEU A 450 27.49 39.62 -3.41
C LEU A 450 27.81 40.78 -2.45
N GLY A 451 28.44 40.49 -1.32
CA GLY A 451 29.01 41.50 -0.41
C GLY A 451 30.39 41.97 -0.87
N ASP A 452 31.03 42.83 -0.07
CA ASP A 452 32.41 43.25 -0.33
C ASP A 452 33.39 42.08 -0.18
N LEU A 453 34.41 42.04 -1.05
CA LEU A 453 35.41 40.97 -1.09
C LEU A 453 36.10 40.83 0.28
N ARG A 454 36.06 39.62 0.86
CA ARG A 454 36.84 39.26 2.04
C ARG A 454 38.11 38.55 1.61
N ASP A 455 39.24 38.94 2.21
CA ASP A 455 40.57 38.37 1.95
C ASP A 455 41.25 37.95 3.26
N PRO A 456 40.73 36.92 3.97
CA PRO A 456 41.41 36.38 5.16
C PRO A 456 42.82 35.84 4.85
N GLY A 457 43.09 35.47 3.59
CA GLY A 457 44.41 35.01 3.15
C GLY A 457 45.51 36.05 3.34
N ALA A 458 45.19 37.34 3.25
CA ALA A 458 46.13 38.43 3.55
C ALA A 458 46.64 38.41 5.00
N GLU A 459 45.87 37.84 5.93
CA GLU A 459 46.24 37.64 7.34
C GLU A 459 46.75 36.22 7.65
N GLY A 460 46.98 35.39 6.62
CA GLY A 460 47.33 33.98 6.80
C GLY A 460 46.19 33.13 7.36
N LYS A 461 44.95 33.63 7.34
CA LYS A 461 43.74 32.92 7.78
C LYS A 461 42.97 32.37 6.57
N PHE A 462 41.96 31.55 6.85
CA PHE A 462 41.02 31.06 5.84
C PHE A 462 39.63 30.88 6.46
N ALA A 463 38.60 30.95 5.62
CA ALA A 463 37.25 30.53 5.98
C ALA A 463 37.04 29.07 5.55
N SER A 464 36.68 28.21 6.49
CA SER A 464 36.35 26.81 6.20
C SER A 464 34.86 26.62 5.96
N TRP A 465 34.51 25.63 5.14
CA TRP A 465 33.12 25.21 5.00
C TRP A 465 32.63 24.47 6.25
N GLN A 466 31.31 24.38 6.42
CA GLN A 466 30.69 23.61 7.49
C GLN A 466 31.15 22.14 7.41
N PRO A 467 31.37 21.43 8.53
CA PRO A 467 31.85 20.05 8.48
C PRO A 467 30.74 19.02 8.23
N ASN A 468 29.51 19.31 8.64
CA ASN A 468 28.36 18.41 8.61
C ASN A 468 27.04 19.22 8.55
N GLU A 469 25.90 18.60 8.83
CA GLU A 469 24.57 19.22 8.81
C GLU A 469 24.17 19.79 7.44
N TYR A 470 24.62 19.13 6.38
CA TYR A 470 24.22 19.45 5.01
C TYR A 470 22.76 19.10 4.78
N LYS A 471 21.95 20.11 4.41
CA LYS A 471 20.51 19.95 4.15
C LYS A 471 20.18 19.74 2.67
N SER A 472 21.03 20.24 1.76
CA SER A 472 20.79 20.13 0.32
C SER A 472 20.99 18.68 -0.16
N PRO A 473 20.15 18.17 -1.07
CA PRO A 473 20.36 16.87 -1.71
C PRO A 473 21.72 16.74 -2.41
N VAL A 474 22.29 17.86 -2.86
CA VAL A 474 23.64 17.89 -3.47
C VAL A 474 24.67 17.43 -2.47
N THR A 475 24.62 17.92 -1.23
CA THR A 475 25.69 17.75 -0.23
C THR A 475 25.36 16.79 0.93
N ALA A 476 24.12 16.29 1.00
CA ALA A 476 23.65 15.43 2.08
C ALA A 476 24.52 14.16 2.31
N ILE A 477 25.16 13.63 1.26
CA ILE A 477 26.00 12.42 1.38
C ILE A 477 27.24 12.66 2.26
N TRP A 478 27.74 13.89 2.37
CA TRP A 478 28.90 14.24 3.19
C TRP A 478 28.58 14.36 4.67
N ASN A 479 27.33 14.17 5.08
CA ASN A 479 27.00 13.95 6.49
C ASN A 479 27.52 12.58 7.00
N GLU A 480 27.79 11.64 6.09
CA GLU A 480 28.40 10.35 6.41
C GLU A 480 29.92 10.40 6.18
N ASN A 481 30.72 10.19 7.23
CA ASN A 481 32.19 10.34 7.20
C ASN A 481 32.93 9.51 6.12
N LYS A 482 32.33 8.41 5.64
CA LYS A 482 32.92 7.56 4.59
C LYS A 482 32.90 8.21 3.18
N ASN A 483 32.11 9.27 2.99
CA ASN A 483 31.87 9.88 1.67
C ASN A 483 32.77 11.11 1.39
N GLY A 484 33.70 11.46 2.28
CA GLY A 484 34.61 12.59 2.13
C GLY A 484 34.43 13.65 3.23
N ASN A 485 35.07 14.81 3.08
CA ASN A 485 35.02 15.90 4.05
C ASN A 485 35.13 17.27 3.38
N LEU A 486 33.98 17.79 2.97
CA LEU A 486 33.85 19.15 2.44
C LEU A 486 34.21 20.25 3.47
N GLY A 487 34.17 19.97 4.77
CA GLY A 487 34.57 20.93 5.81
C GLY A 487 36.05 21.30 5.80
N SER A 488 36.88 20.52 5.10
CA SER A 488 38.30 20.81 4.92
C SER A 488 38.61 21.71 3.71
N VAL A 489 37.57 22.13 2.96
CA VAL A 489 37.67 23.19 1.97
C VAL A 489 37.94 24.52 2.68
N ARG A 490 38.94 25.25 2.19
CA ARG A 490 39.45 26.51 2.75
C ARG A 490 39.42 27.58 1.67
N ALA A 491 38.69 28.67 1.93
CA ALA A 491 38.68 29.87 1.11
C ALA A 491 39.58 30.93 1.73
N THR A 492 40.58 31.39 0.97
CA THR A 492 41.44 32.52 1.30
C THR A 492 40.87 33.84 0.79
N LYS A 493 40.02 33.80 -0.26
CA LYS A 493 39.23 34.95 -0.75
C LYS A 493 37.83 34.52 -1.16
N PHE A 494 36.83 35.34 -0.88
CA PHE A 494 35.45 35.10 -1.30
C PHE A 494 34.58 36.35 -1.14
N PHE A 495 33.47 36.37 -1.88
CA PHE A 495 32.38 37.33 -1.69
C PHE A 495 31.36 36.76 -0.71
N PRO A 496 31.09 37.42 0.43
CA PRO A 496 30.00 37.02 1.32
C PRO A 496 28.67 37.02 0.55
N LEU A 497 27.83 35.99 0.76
CA LEU A 497 26.54 35.88 0.09
C LEU A 497 25.42 36.28 1.05
N THR A 498 24.52 37.14 0.59
CA THR A 498 23.25 37.44 1.29
C THR A 498 22.10 36.91 0.44
N LEU A 499 21.42 35.87 0.93
CA LEU A 499 20.32 35.23 0.21
C LEU A 499 19.22 36.24 -0.13
N THR A 500 18.75 36.19 -1.37
CA THR A 500 17.68 37.07 -1.83
C THR A 500 16.33 36.51 -1.35
N PRO A 501 15.57 37.25 -0.53
CA PRO A 501 14.25 36.79 -0.11
C PRO A 501 13.29 36.77 -1.29
N SER A 502 12.44 35.75 -1.38
CA SER A 502 11.36 35.66 -2.37
C SER A 502 10.00 35.68 -1.67
N LYS A 503 8.99 36.27 -2.34
CA LYS A 503 7.59 36.18 -1.90
C LYS A 503 6.96 34.83 -2.22
N ASN A 504 7.54 34.09 -3.15
CA ASN A 504 7.12 32.75 -3.54
C ASN A 504 8.06 31.73 -2.86
N GLU A 505 7.54 30.91 -1.95
CA GLU A 505 8.34 29.92 -1.22
C GLU A 505 9.09 28.96 -2.16
N ASN A 506 8.49 28.64 -3.32
CA ASN A 506 9.09 27.76 -4.33
C ASN A 506 10.28 28.40 -5.09
N GLU A 507 10.46 29.72 -4.98
CA GLU A 507 11.55 30.49 -5.57
C GLU A 507 12.47 31.10 -4.51
N SER A 508 12.33 30.69 -3.25
CA SER A 508 13.22 31.10 -2.18
C SER A 508 14.64 30.57 -2.43
N ALA A 509 15.63 31.41 -2.15
CA ALA A 509 17.01 31.01 -2.23
C ALA A 509 17.41 30.18 -1.01
N HIS A 510 18.17 29.11 -1.24
CA HIS A 510 18.64 28.18 -0.20
C HIS A 510 20.16 28.02 -0.27
N ALA A 511 20.80 27.78 0.86
CA ALA A 511 22.23 27.46 0.90
C ALA A 511 22.47 25.96 0.64
N ILE A 512 23.35 25.63 -0.31
CA ILE A 512 23.84 24.26 -0.53
C ILE A 512 24.95 23.92 0.48
N VAL A 513 25.82 24.89 0.74
CA VAL A 513 26.92 24.81 1.72
C VAL A 513 27.04 26.16 2.41
N ASN A 514 27.23 26.16 3.73
CA ASN A 514 27.64 27.34 4.48
C ASN A 514 29.14 27.25 4.86
N TYR A 515 29.72 28.41 5.14
CA TYR A 515 30.94 28.52 5.93
C TYR A 515 30.67 28.12 7.39
N ALA A 516 31.72 27.84 8.15
CA ALA A 516 31.64 27.47 9.56
C ALA A 516 31.00 28.56 10.45
N ASP A 517 30.94 29.82 9.99
CA ASP A 517 30.24 30.92 10.65
C ASP A 517 28.73 30.98 10.33
N GLY A 518 28.22 30.03 9.54
CA GLY A 518 26.82 29.95 9.11
C GLY A 518 26.47 30.78 7.88
N SER A 519 27.40 31.57 7.34
CA SER A 519 27.15 32.33 6.12
C SER A 519 27.18 31.44 4.86
N PRO A 520 26.34 31.68 3.83
CA PRO A 520 26.31 30.81 2.65
C PRO A 520 27.60 30.88 1.83
N ALA A 521 28.19 29.72 1.54
CA ALA A 521 29.32 29.57 0.64
C ALA A 521 28.88 29.25 -0.80
N ILE A 522 27.78 28.50 -0.93
CA ILE A 522 27.10 28.16 -2.17
C ILE A 522 25.61 28.35 -1.95
N ALA A 523 24.95 29.10 -2.82
CA ALA A 523 23.51 29.33 -2.79
C ALA A 523 22.85 28.85 -4.08
N GLU A 524 21.60 28.42 -3.99
CA GLU A 524 20.76 28.04 -5.12
C GLU A 524 19.39 28.73 -5.06
N LYS A 525 18.74 28.83 -6.23
CA LYS A 525 17.37 29.34 -6.38
C LYS A 525 16.74 28.77 -7.65
N SER A 526 15.45 28.47 -7.60
CA SER A 526 14.65 28.19 -8.79
C SER A 526 14.26 29.50 -9.50
N TYR A 527 14.40 29.56 -10.82
CA TYR A 527 14.03 30.72 -11.62
C TYR A 527 13.29 30.30 -12.88
N GLY A 528 11.98 30.55 -12.93
CA GLY A 528 11.11 29.95 -13.95
C GLY A 528 11.10 28.42 -13.80
N LYS A 529 11.38 27.69 -14.89
CA LYS A 529 11.54 26.22 -14.86
C LYS A 529 12.97 25.76 -14.58
N GLY A 530 13.95 26.66 -14.57
CA GLY A 530 15.37 26.35 -14.41
C GLY A 530 15.89 26.57 -12.99
N ARG A 531 17.20 26.34 -12.81
CA ARG A 531 17.91 26.53 -11.53
C ARG A 531 19.14 27.41 -11.71
N VAL A 532 19.39 28.25 -10.72
CA VAL A 532 20.57 29.13 -10.64
C VAL A 532 21.35 28.82 -9.38
N VAL A 533 22.66 28.61 -9.52
CA VAL A 533 23.59 28.36 -8.43
C VAL A 533 24.70 29.41 -8.46
N LEU A 534 25.02 29.97 -7.28
CA LEU A 534 26.08 30.95 -7.10
C LEU A 534 27.06 30.46 -6.04
N PHE A 535 28.32 30.37 -6.43
CA PHE A 535 29.43 30.18 -5.50
C PHE A 535 29.92 31.54 -4.98
N SER A 536 30.46 31.54 -3.76
CA SER A 536 31.08 32.73 -3.16
C SER A 536 32.53 32.95 -3.61
N SER A 537 33.19 31.94 -4.16
CA SER A 537 34.60 31.95 -4.57
C SER A 537 34.78 31.35 -5.97
N THR A 538 36.01 31.37 -6.49
CA THR A 538 36.33 30.90 -7.85
C THR A 538 36.65 29.41 -7.90
N ALA A 539 36.55 28.82 -9.10
CA ALA A 539 36.91 27.45 -9.39
C ALA A 539 38.39 27.27 -9.79
N ASN A 540 39.29 28.17 -9.37
CA ASN A 540 40.74 28.00 -9.49
C ASN A 540 41.41 27.99 -8.10
N THR A 541 42.70 27.68 -8.06
CA THR A 541 43.46 27.55 -6.79
C THR A 541 43.88 28.87 -6.16
N LYS A 542 43.54 30.03 -6.75
CA LYS A 542 43.98 31.35 -6.26
C LYS A 542 43.23 31.78 -5.01
N TRP A 543 41.95 31.43 -4.89
CA TRP A 543 41.07 31.89 -3.80
C TRP A 543 40.62 30.78 -2.85
N SER A 544 40.72 29.52 -3.27
CA SER A 544 40.38 28.39 -2.42
C SER A 544 41.16 27.14 -2.83
N ASN A 545 41.24 26.16 -1.93
CA ASN A 545 41.76 24.84 -2.27
C ASN A 545 40.71 23.92 -2.91
N LEU A 546 39.49 24.41 -3.19
CA LEU A 546 38.38 23.59 -3.70
C LEU A 546 38.77 22.81 -4.97
N PRO A 547 39.40 23.39 -6.02
CA PRO A 547 39.62 22.67 -7.28
C PRO A 547 40.63 21.52 -7.20
N ILE A 548 41.46 21.50 -6.17
CA ILE A 548 42.44 20.44 -5.89
C ILE A 548 41.98 19.52 -4.75
N HIS A 549 40.79 19.77 -4.20
CA HIS A 549 40.21 18.96 -3.14
C HIS A 549 39.65 17.64 -3.70
N PRO A 550 39.82 16.49 -3.03
CA PRO A 550 39.29 15.21 -3.50
C PRO A 550 37.78 15.23 -3.78
N ASP A 551 37.02 15.98 -2.98
CA ASP A 551 35.55 16.10 -3.11
C ASP A 551 35.08 17.06 -4.22
N PHE A 552 35.98 17.72 -4.96
CA PHE A 552 35.59 18.66 -6.02
C PHE A 552 34.83 17.99 -7.16
N VAL A 553 35.35 16.86 -7.65
CA VAL A 553 34.74 16.11 -8.76
C VAL A 553 33.38 15.55 -8.37
N PRO A 554 33.23 14.82 -7.23
CA PRO A 554 31.92 14.35 -6.80
C PRO A 554 30.92 15.49 -6.52
N LEU A 555 31.37 16.63 -5.96
CA LEU A 555 30.51 17.80 -5.75
C LEU A 555 29.95 18.33 -7.08
N LEU A 556 30.79 18.50 -8.09
CA LEU A 556 30.36 18.97 -9.40
C LEU A 556 29.45 17.98 -10.12
N GLN A 557 29.74 16.67 -10.04
CA GLN A 557 28.87 15.65 -10.65
C GLN A 557 27.48 15.65 -10.02
N ARG A 558 27.40 15.75 -8.69
CA ARG A 558 26.12 15.85 -7.97
C ARG A 558 25.41 17.17 -8.26
N LEU A 559 26.16 18.27 -8.35
CA LEU A 559 25.61 19.57 -8.73
C LEU A 559 25.01 19.52 -10.14
N VAL A 560 25.74 18.96 -11.12
CA VAL A 560 25.27 18.77 -12.49
C VAL A 560 24.00 17.92 -12.53
N ALA A 561 23.95 16.80 -11.79
CA ALA A 561 22.76 15.96 -11.71
C ALA A 561 21.57 16.66 -11.03
N PHE A 562 21.83 17.61 -10.14
CA PHE A 562 20.82 18.38 -9.43
C PHE A 562 20.27 19.58 -10.23
N VAL A 563 21.14 20.27 -10.96
CA VAL A 563 20.75 21.45 -11.75
C VAL A 563 20.29 21.09 -13.16
N ALA A 564 20.66 19.91 -13.68
CA ALA A 564 20.23 19.49 -15.00
C ALA A 564 18.70 19.63 -15.13
N PRO A 565 18.21 20.11 -16.29
CA PRO A 565 16.79 20.29 -16.51
C PRO A 565 16.05 19.02 -16.12
N ASP A 566 14.99 19.15 -15.32
CA ASP A 566 14.11 18.03 -15.00
C ASP A 566 13.27 17.75 -16.25
N GLU A 567 13.93 17.11 -17.21
CA GLU A 567 13.40 16.75 -18.49
C GLU A 567 12.54 15.47 -18.37
N GLN A 568 12.20 15.06 -17.14
CA GLN A 568 11.24 13.98 -16.85
C GLN A 568 9.83 14.51 -17.11
N PRO A 569 9.23 14.19 -18.28
CA PRO A 569 7.95 14.74 -18.67
C PRO A 569 6.86 13.92 -17.96
N GLY A 570 6.40 14.40 -16.80
CA GLY A 570 5.34 13.76 -16.02
C GLY A 570 5.86 12.78 -14.94
N GLN A 571 5.00 12.47 -13.97
CA GLN A 571 5.26 11.39 -13.02
C GLN A 571 5.32 10.06 -13.79
N ILE A 572 6.53 9.64 -14.18
CA ILE A 572 6.75 8.32 -14.79
C ILE A 572 6.65 7.19 -13.76
N ASN A 573 6.51 7.51 -12.46
CA ASN A 573 6.20 6.54 -11.42
C ASN A 573 4.88 6.94 -10.77
N LEU A 574 3.87 6.08 -10.89
CA LEU A 574 2.48 6.36 -10.56
C LEU A 574 1.94 5.40 -9.51
N GLN A 575 0.88 5.86 -8.83
CA GLN A 575 -0.01 4.99 -8.06
C GLN A 575 -1.07 4.36 -8.99
N PRO A 576 -1.53 3.13 -8.71
CA PRO A 576 -2.56 2.45 -9.48
C PRO A 576 -3.81 3.32 -9.64
N GLY A 577 -4.21 3.53 -10.88
CA GLY A 577 -5.36 4.35 -11.21
C GLY A 577 -5.12 5.84 -11.41
N ALA A 578 -3.89 6.32 -11.24
CA ALA A 578 -3.56 7.69 -11.59
C ALA A 578 -3.61 7.86 -13.12
N ALA A 579 -4.19 8.98 -13.58
CA ALA A 579 -4.16 9.32 -14.98
C ALA A 579 -2.72 9.64 -15.41
N LEU A 580 -2.18 8.84 -16.34
CA LEU A 580 -0.87 9.09 -16.90
C LEU A 580 -0.97 10.15 -17.99
N GLN A 581 -0.13 11.16 -17.87
CA GLN A 581 0.10 12.16 -18.91
C GLN A 581 1.60 12.22 -19.17
N VAL A 582 2.05 11.65 -20.30
CA VAL A 582 3.45 11.71 -20.70
C VAL A 582 3.63 12.70 -21.84
N LYS A 583 4.55 13.64 -21.66
CA LYS A 583 4.96 14.51 -22.77
C LYS A 583 5.97 13.78 -23.66
N VAL A 584 5.72 13.85 -24.96
CA VAL A 584 6.49 13.20 -26.02
C VAL A 584 7.04 14.24 -26.99
N ALA A 585 7.87 13.81 -27.94
CA ALA A 585 8.42 14.70 -28.95
C ALA A 585 7.32 15.28 -29.85
N ALA A 586 7.46 16.56 -30.23
CA ALA A 586 6.43 17.32 -30.96
C ALA A 586 6.18 16.80 -32.39
N ASP A 587 7.15 16.11 -32.98
CA ASP A 587 7.04 15.45 -34.29
C ASP A 587 6.14 14.20 -34.27
N LEU A 588 5.78 13.72 -33.08
CA LEU A 588 4.87 12.58 -32.90
C LEU A 588 3.40 12.99 -32.83
N VAL A 589 3.07 14.29 -32.85
CA VAL A 589 1.68 14.79 -32.84
C VAL A 589 0.86 14.14 -33.95
N GLY A 590 -0.31 13.60 -33.59
CA GLY A 590 -1.22 12.92 -34.52
C GLY A 590 -0.85 11.47 -34.88
N ARG A 591 0.32 10.96 -34.45
CA ARG A 591 0.67 9.53 -34.61
C ARG A 591 -0.07 8.67 -33.59
N GLU A 592 -0.35 7.43 -33.99
CA GLU A 592 -0.91 6.41 -33.10
C GLU A 592 0.16 5.86 -32.16
N ILE A 593 -0.22 5.73 -30.89
CA ILE A 593 0.62 5.19 -29.83
C ILE A 593 0.03 3.87 -29.35
N ASN A 594 0.92 2.90 -29.17
CA ASN A 594 0.59 1.63 -28.54
C ASN A 594 1.26 1.54 -27.17
N VAL A 595 0.56 0.93 -26.21
CA VAL A 595 1.08 0.62 -24.88
C VAL A 595 1.32 -0.87 -24.73
N LEU A 596 2.46 -1.22 -24.16
CA LEU A 596 2.70 -2.53 -23.59
C LEU A 596 2.39 -2.45 -22.10
N VAL A 597 1.38 -3.21 -21.67
CA VAL A 597 0.96 -3.33 -20.27
C VAL A 597 1.88 -4.29 -19.49
N PRO A 598 1.91 -4.21 -18.15
CA PRO A 598 2.73 -5.09 -17.32
C PRO A 598 2.51 -6.58 -17.61
N GLY A 599 3.55 -7.40 -17.44
CA GLY A 599 3.45 -8.86 -17.58
C GLY A 599 3.58 -9.40 -19.02
N GLY A 600 3.75 -8.54 -20.03
CA GLY A 600 4.47 -8.83 -21.28
C GLY A 600 3.96 -9.95 -22.19
N LYS A 601 2.81 -10.57 -21.89
CA LYS A 601 2.26 -11.68 -22.72
C LYS A 601 1.30 -11.22 -23.83
N GLY A 602 1.08 -9.91 -23.99
CA GLY A 602 0.12 -9.33 -24.95
C GLY A 602 0.76 -8.52 -26.08
N LYS A 603 0.07 -8.44 -27.22
CA LYS A 603 0.37 -7.45 -28.26
C LYS A 603 0.16 -6.03 -27.69
N PRO A 604 0.97 -5.03 -28.11
CA PRO A 604 0.73 -3.64 -27.74
C PRO A 604 -0.73 -3.23 -28.01
N ARG A 605 -1.38 -2.61 -27.02
CA ARG A 605 -2.77 -2.13 -27.13
C ARG A 605 -2.76 -0.68 -27.65
N PRO A 606 -3.63 -0.29 -28.59
CA PRO A 606 -3.71 1.10 -29.02
C PRO A 606 -4.26 1.98 -27.89
N THR A 607 -3.60 3.09 -27.58
CA THR A 607 -4.01 4.03 -26.51
C THR A 607 -4.61 5.33 -27.03
N GLY A 608 -4.56 5.56 -28.34
CA GLY A 608 -4.99 6.79 -28.99
C GLY A 608 -3.86 7.52 -29.71
N LYS A 609 -4.11 8.77 -30.09
CA LYS A 609 -3.14 9.63 -30.80
C LYS A 609 -2.51 10.64 -29.85
N VAL A 610 -1.31 11.09 -30.21
CA VAL A 610 -0.65 12.19 -29.48
C VAL A 610 -1.43 13.50 -29.68
N GLU A 611 -1.84 14.11 -28.57
CA GLU A 611 -2.58 15.38 -28.53
C GLU A 611 -1.63 16.55 -28.24
N LEU A 612 -1.96 17.74 -28.74
CA LEU A 612 -1.26 18.97 -28.38
C LEU A 612 -2.04 19.68 -27.26
N ILE A 613 -1.48 19.75 -26.06
CA ILE A 613 -2.09 20.40 -24.90
C ILE A 613 -1.10 21.44 -24.38
N ASN A 614 -1.53 22.71 -24.27
CA ASN A 614 -0.66 23.81 -23.81
C ASN A 614 0.68 23.91 -24.59
N GLN A 615 0.64 23.71 -25.91
CA GLN A 615 1.82 23.65 -26.79
C GLN A 615 2.77 22.47 -26.55
N GLU A 616 2.37 21.49 -25.73
CA GLU A 616 3.14 20.26 -25.50
C GLU A 616 2.45 19.07 -26.15
N ALA A 617 3.23 18.22 -26.83
CA ALA A 617 2.75 16.97 -27.37
C ALA A 617 2.67 15.92 -26.26
N VAL A 618 1.51 15.32 -26.07
CA VAL A 618 1.19 14.53 -24.89
C VAL A 618 0.43 13.25 -25.25
N VAL A 619 0.75 12.16 -24.55
CA VAL A 619 -0.01 10.91 -24.53
C VAL A 619 -0.75 10.81 -23.19
N ARG A 620 -2.06 10.57 -23.26
CA ARG A 620 -2.90 10.30 -22.09
C ARG A 620 -3.28 8.83 -22.04
N TYR A 621 -3.11 8.22 -20.87
CA TYR A 621 -3.50 6.84 -20.63
C TYR A 621 -4.10 6.73 -19.23
N ARG A 622 -5.27 6.08 -19.10
CA ARG A 622 -6.04 6.04 -17.84
C ARG A 622 -6.16 4.64 -17.25
N ASP A 623 -5.91 3.60 -18.02
CA ASP A 623 -6.07 2.20 -17.61
C ASP A 623 -4.78 1.70 -16.93
N THR A 624 -4.45 2.34 -15.81
CA THR A 624 -3.25 2.12 -14.98
C THR A 624 -3.58 1.35 -13.70
N ASP A 625 -4.59 0.48 -13.74
CA ASP A 625 -5.08 -0.26 -12.56
C ASP A 625 -4.18 -1.47 -12.23
N GLU A 626 -3.49 -2.02 -13.24
CA GLU A 626 -2.52 -3.11 -13.07
C GLU A 626 -1.14 -2.55 -12.64
N PRO A 627 -0.53 -3.06 -11.56
CA PRO A 627 0.81 -2.66 -11.15
C PRO A 627 1.89 -3.25 -12.07
N GLY A 628 2.95 -2.49 -12.32
CA GLY A 628 4.14 -2.91 -13.04
C GLY A 628 4.63 -1.88 -14.06
N ALA A 629 5.43 -2.35 -15.00
CA ALA A 629 6.06 -1.53 -16.05
C ALA A 629 5.15 -1.37 -17.28
N TYR A 630 4.93 -0.12 -17.69
CA TYR A 630 4.24 0.25 -18.92
C TYR A 630 5.22 0.93 -19.87
N ARG A 631 5.17 0.55 -21.15
CA ARG A 631 6.04 1.13 -22.19
C ARG A 631 5.20 1.57 -23.38
N PHE A 632 5.48 2.77 -23.88
CA PHE A 632 4.73 3.39 -24.98
C PHE A 632 5.58 3.41 -26.24
N PHE A 633 5.00 3.01 -27.36
CA PHE A 633 5.65 2.90 -28.65
C PHE A 633 4.86 3.70 -29.68
N ALA A 634 5.54 4.52 -30.48
CA ALA A 634 4.93 5.05 -31.69
C ALA A 634 4.73 3.92 -32.70
N ALA A 635 3.65 3.96 -33.47
CA ALA A 635 3.42 2.98 -34.53
C ALA A 635 4.63 2.87 -35.48
N GLY A 636 5.14 1.64 -35.65
CA GLY A 636 6.32 1.33 -36.48
C GLY A 636 7.68 1.59 -35.82
N SER A 637 7.73 1.96 -34.54
CA SER A 637 8.98 2.09 -33.77
C SER A 637 9.16 0.92 -32.80
N ASP A 638 10.34 0.31 -32.81
CA ASP A 638 10.74 -0.70 -31.82
C ASP A 638 11.27 -0.09 -30.51
N ARG A 639 11.50 1.24 -30.48
CA ARG A 639 11.95 1.94 -29.28
C ARG A 639 10.78 2.58 -28.55
N ALA A 640 10.80 2.43 -27.23
CA ALA A 640 9.87 3.12 -26.35
C ALA A 640 10.11 4.64 -26.43
N ILE A 641 9.04 5.38 -26.74
CA ILE A 641 9.03 6.85 -26.75
C ILE A 641 8.77 7.42 -25.35
N ALA A 642 8.26 6.58 -24.44
CA ALA A 642 7.97 6.87 -23.05
C ALA A 642 7.84 5.55 -22.27
N ALA A 643 8.07 5.62 -20.97
CA ALA A 643 7.80 4.53 -20.04
C ALA A 643 7.22 5.08 -18.74
N CYS A 644 6.37 4.29 -18.08
CA CYS A 644 5.97 4.56 -16.71
C CYS A 644 5.92 3.27 -15.89
N ALA A 645 6.02 3.39 -14.57
CA ALA A 645 5.89 2.30 -13.64
C ALA A 645 4.75 2.61 -12.66
N VAL A 646 3.78 1.72 -12.57
CA VAL A 646 2.67 1.82 -11.62
C VAL A 646 2.98 0.88 -10.46
N GLN A 647 3.04 1.39 -9.23
CA GLN A 647 3.48 0.59 -8.08
C GLN A 647 2.44 0.56 -6.98
N ILE A 648 2.19 -0.63 -6.43
CA ILE A 648 1.36 -0.81 -5.24
C ILE A 648 1.94 0.01 -4.09
N ASP A 649 1.05 0.57 -3.27
CA ASP A 649 1.42 1.22 -2.03
C ASP A 649 2.08 0.19 -1.08
N PRO A 650 3.31 0.42 -0.60
CA PRO A 650 3.98 -0.48 0.34
C PRO A 650 3.16 -0.79 1.61
N ALA A 651 2.18 0.05 1.97
CA ALA A 651 1.27 -0.22 3.07
C ALA A 651 0.38 -1.46 2.83
N GLU A 652 0.07 -1.82 1.59
CA GLU A 652 -0.73 -3.01 1.27
C GLU A 652 0.00 -4.32 1.59
N SER A 653 1.34 -4.29 1.67
CA SER A 653 2.16 -5.45 2.06
C SER A 653 2.09 -5.75 3.55
N ASP A 654 1.54 -4.84 4.38
CA ASP A 654 1.30 -5.08 5.79
C ASP A 654 -0.06 -5.74 6.00
N LEU A 655 -0.07 -7.06 6.07
CA LEU A 655 -1.28 -7.88 6.11
C LEU A 655 -1.90 -8.00 7.50
N ARG A 656 -1.46 -7.19 8.47
CA ARG A 656 -2.06 -7.16 9.81
C ARG A 656 -3.51 -6.73 9.71
N THR A 657 -4.38 -7.50 10.35
CA THR A 657 -5.81 -7.21 10.39
C THR A 657 -6.16 -6.31 11.57
N ILE A 658 -7.21 -5.50 11.42
CA ILE A 658 -7.78 -4.74 12.53
C ILE A 658 -8.23 -5.68 13.67
N PRO A 659 -8.04 -5.32 14.95
CA PRO A 659 -8.50 -6.13 16.07
C PRO A 659 -10.03 -6.36 16.03
N PRO A 660 -10.51 -7.60 16.21
CA PRO A 660 -11.94 -7.92 16.15
C PRO A 660 -12.81 -7.09 17.12
N GLU A 661 -12.26 -6.68 18.26
CA GLU A 661 -12.95 -5.84 19.25
C GLU A 661 -13.33 -4.46 18.70
N GLN A 662 -12.47 -3.87 17.87
CA GLN A 662 -12.73 -2.56 17.26
C GLN A 662 -13.83 -2.66 16.19
N LEU A 663 -13.85 -3.74 15.41
CA LEU A 663 -14.93 -4.03 14.46
C LEU A 663 -16.24 -4.36 15.16
N ALA A 664 -16.20 -5.13 16.25
CA ALA A 664 -17.38 -5.49 17.02
C ALA A 664 -18.13 -4.26 17.55
N GLY A 665 -17.40 -3.20 17.90
CA GLY A 665 -17.97 -1.90 18.30
C GLY A 665 -18.74 -1.18 17.19
N LEU A 666 -18.52 -1.52 15.92
CA LEU A 666 -19.25 -0.97 14.77
C LEU A 666 -20.41 -1.87 14.30
N THR A 667 -20.36 -3.18 14.58
CA THR A 667 -21.34 -4.15 14.08
C THR A 667 -22.49 -4.38 15.07
N SER A 668 -23.74 -4.28 14.62
CA SER A 668 -24.95 -4.48 15.46
C SER A 668 -25.18 -5.93 15.92
N LYS A 669 -24.47 -6.89 15.32
CA LYS A 669 -24.27 -8.27 15.77
C LYS A 669 -22.82 -8.60 15.44
N GLY A 670 -22.05 -9.11 16.40
CA GLY A 670 -20.60 -9.31 16.30
C GLY A 670 -20.15 -9.91 14.97
N VAL A 671 -18.92 -9.56 14.57
CA VAL A 671 -18.22 -10.05 13.36
C VAL A 671 -18.56 -11.53 13.15
N ALA A 672 -19.33 -11.81 12.11
CA ALA A 672 -19.62 -13.18 11.75
C ALA A 672 -18.35 -13.69 11.05
N ASP A 673 -17.50 -14.40 11.79
CA ASP A 673 -16.40 -15.19 11.23
C ASP A 673 -17.02 -16.25 10.33
N ALA A 674 -17.26 -15.87 9.07
CA ALA A 674 -17.53 -16.82 8.01
C ALA A 674 -16.18 -17.43 7.64
N HIS A 675 -15.68 -18.35 8.47
CA HIS A 675 -14.72 -19.33 8.00
C HIS A 675 -15.36 -20.03 6.80
N VAL A 676 -14.94 -19.66 5.59
CA VAL A 676 -15.22 -20.42 4.38
C VAL A 676 -14.26 -21.61 4.41
N SER A 677 -14.51 -22.55 5.33
CA SER A 677 -13.86 -23.85 5.31
C SER A 677 -14.35 -24.60 4.07
N HIS A 678 -13.50 -24.67 3.05
CA HIS A 678 -13.62 -25.70 2.03
C HIS A 678 -13.20 -27.03 2.65
N SER A 679 -14.22 -27.82 3.02
CA SER A 679 -14.16 -29.12 3.70
C SER A 679 -13.67 -29.04 5.15
N GLU A 680 -14.30 -29.63 6.15
CA GLU A 680 -15.26 -30.72 6.16
C GLU A 680 -16.60 -30.27 6.73
N THR A 681 -17.64 -31.03 6.41
CA THR A 681 -18.96 -31.01 7.04
C THR A 681 -18.89 -31.03 8.57
N ALA A 682 -18.71 -29.87 9.21
CA ALA A 682 -19.21 -29.65 10.55
C ALA A 682 -20.72 -29.49 10.43
N THR A 683 -21.41 -30.62 10.26
CA THR A 683 -22.78 -30.75 10.71
C THR A 683 -22.80 -30.15 12.10
N GLY A 684 -23.44 -28.99 12.28
CA GLY A 684 -23.70 -28.46 13.62
C GLY A 684 -24.34 -29.61 14.37
N VAL A 685 -23.59 -30.22 15.28
CA VAL A 685 -23.97 -31.50 15.90
C VAL A 685 -25.22 -31.18 16.70
N ARG A 686 -26.35 -31.45 16.07
CA ARG A 686 -27.67 -31.49 16.67
C ARG A 686 -27.49 -32.36 17.90
N ARG A 687 -27.46 -31.74 19.08
CA ARG A 687 -27.17 -32.47 20.31
C ARG A 687 -28.44 -33.25 20.63
N GLU A 688 -28.48 -34.49 20.15
CA GLU A 688 -29.60 -35.37 20.39
C GLU A 688 -29.62 -35.75 21.87
N LEU A 689 -30.74 -35.50 22.53
CA LEU A 689 -30.90 -35.76 23.96
C LEU A 689 -31.24 -37.22 24.27
N TRP A 690 -31.43 -38.07 23.26
CA TRP A 690 -31.90 -39.45 23.46
C TRP A 690 -30.95 -40.28 24.33
N GLY A 691 -29.62 -40.12 24.18
CA GLY A 691 -28.64 -40.82 25.00
C GLY A 691 -28.74 -40.47 26.49
N LEU A 692 -28.96 -39.18 26.82
CA LEU A 692 -29.19 -38.73 28.19
C LEU A 692 -30.53 -39.25 28.74
N LEU A 693 -31.57 -39.29 27.91
CA LEU A 693 -32.89 -39.81 28.29
C LEU A 693 -32.87 -41.31 28.56
N ILE A 694 -32.11 -42.10 27.78
CA ILE A 694 -31.91 -43.53 28.06
C ILE A 694 -31.14 -43.75 29.35
N LEU A 695 -30.09 -42.96 29.60
CA LEU A 695 -29.33 -43.08 30.84
C LEU A 695 -30.20 -42.75 32.06
N LEU A 696 -31.04 -41.71 31.95
CA LEU A 696 -32.02 -41.38 32.98
C LEU A 696 -33.07 -42.49 33.16
N ALA A 697 -33.57 -43.09 32.07
CA ALA A 697 -34.48 -44.23 32.12
C ALA A 697 -33.84 -45.44 32.81
N ALA A 698 -32.57 -45.75 32.52
CA ALA A 698 -31.82 -46.82 33.17
C ALA A 698 -31.66 -46.57 34.68
N LEU A 699 -31.40 -45.32 35.08
CA LEU A 699 -31.31 -44.93 36.48
C LEU A 699 -32.66 -45.06 37.20
N VAL A 700 -33.76 -44.64 36.56
CA VAL A 700 -35.12 -44.82 37.08
C VAL A 700 -35.47 -46.30 37.24
N ALA A 701 -35.08 -47.15 36.28
CA ALA A 701 -35.29 -48.60 36.37
C ALA A 701 -34.50 -49.23 37.54
N LEU A 702 -33.25 -48.81 37.76
CA LEU A 702 -32.44 -49.28 38.88
C LEU A 702 -33.04 -48.85 40.22
N VAL A 703 -33.51 -47.60 40.33
CA VAL A 703 -34.20 -47.10 41.52
C VAL A 703 -35.51 -47.86 41.76
N GLU A 704 -36.30 -48.11 40.70
CA GLU A 704 -37.52 -48.93 40.81
C GLU A 704 -37.21 -50.33 41.32
N MET A 705 -36.17 -50.99 40.79
CA MET A 705 -35.77 -52.35 41.19
C MET A 705 -35.29 -52.40 42.65
N VAL A 706 -34.49 -51.43 43.09
CA VAL A 706 -34.03 -51.33 44.48
C VAL A 706 -35.19 -51.06 45.44
N LEU A 707 -36.10 -50.15 45.07
CA LEU A 707 -37.28 -49.87 45.89
C LEU A 707 -38.25 -51.05 45.92
N ALA A 708 -38.48 -51.72 44.78
CA ALA A 708 -39.31 -52.92 44.71
C ALA A 708 -38.73 -54.04 45.58
N HIS A 709 -37.41 -54.23 45.59
CA HIS A 709 -36.74 -55.19 46.44
C HIS A 709 -36.87 -54.84 47.92
N LYS A 710 -36.62 -53.58 48.31
CA LYS A 710 -36.80 -53.12 49.70
C LYS A 710 -38.24 -53.23 50.18
N PHE A 711 -39.22 -52.90 49.34
CA PHE A 711 -40.65 -53.00 49.68
C PHE A 711 -41.14 -54.45 49.70
N SER A 712 -40.47 -55.37 48.99
CA SER A 712 -40.75 -56.81 49.07
C SER A 712 -40.24 -57.44 50.39
N PHE A 713 -39.15 -56.93 50.97
CA PHE A 713 -38.63 -57.40 52.27
C PHE A 713 -39.32 -56.79 53.48
N ALA A 714 -40.07 -55.70 53.30
CA ALA A 714 -40.84 -55.04 54.36
C ALA A 714 -42.27 -55.59 54.52
N LYS A 715 -42.65 -56.61 53.74
CA LYS A 715 -43.98 -57.24 53.71
C LYS A 715 -44.15 -58.38 54.69
#